data_AF-A0A3N5ZR65-F1
#
_entry.id   AF-A0A3N5ZR65-F1
#
_cell.length_a   1.000
_cell.length_b   1.000
_cell.length_c   1.000
_cell.angle_alpha   90.00
_cell.angle_beta   90.00
_cell.angle_gamma   90.00
#
_symmetry.space_group_name_H-M   'P 1'
#
loop_
_entity.id
_entity.type
_entity.pdbx_description
1 polymer ?
#
loop_
_entity_poly.entity_id
_entity_poly.type
_entity_poly.pdbx_seq_one_letter_code
_entity_poly.pdbx_strand_id
1 'polypeptide(L)'
;LQARVTLEEKYSPDGQQADVTISLVRGPHVTLVFRGDPLPEDQRQELVPIHREGSVDVDILEDSSRRIEEYLRGQGYREATAPYTREPRGEDELLLVFTVKRGPQYKVANIEITGASQLPVAALEAGLKLEKGQWFVKGRLDSDAAVIAEQYRRQGFREVKVEPSVVAQATQEALLTARIAINEGPRTVIGETAFDGNQAISPATLRTLIGSLPGRPYYQPQVVADRDAVLFEYLERGHQLATVDLERTFSDDGTRATLRFVVHEGPRIVIDQVLVVGNQRTSVDTIERETGLTTGMPLSISRLIDAQRRLGALGLFRRVQVSELQQGSETRRDILVVVEEGPVNTIGYGGGLEGALRTKSNAATGTAVESFEVSPRGFVEMGRRNIGGKNRSVTMFARAAIRSNDVVNADQRVDGGSIAPLEDEGAGFREYRVLGTYREPRFLDTGIDLLVSVDAEQAIRSSFDFNRRQTFAEGSHRFGVYSVAGRYALGRTRLFNERIAEDDQIDIDRIFNPGVRLGTFSVSLSRDTRDDALEPTEGELVLGYGSLAANAFGSEVGFMKTYLQGFAFRRMTFVPGTVLAVGARLGLARGFTRLVEDFDDQGNTVVKRVQVVPASERFFGGGDSTVRGFAQDRLGTEAVLDRNGVSRGGNGLLIFNTELRFPLLQRFGLGGAAFLDVGNVFELASNVNFGDLRAGAGFGLRWKSPVGPLRVDLGWKLKTMRFPNGELEPRFAPYFTIGQAF
;
A
#
# COMPACT_ATOMS: atom_id res chain seq x y z
N LEU A 1 -4.00 22.43 -45.40
CA LEU A 1 -4.53 22.80 -44.07
C LEU A 1 -3.84 24.07 -43.62
N GLN A 2 -4.28 25.20 -44.15
CA GLN A 2 -3.98 26.56 -43.69
C GLN A 2 -5.06 27.42 -44.34
N ALA A 3 -5.60 28.42 -43.65
CA ALA A 3 -6.48 29.41 -44.27
C ALA A 3 -5.97 30.77 -43.81
N ARG A 4 -5.59 31.63 -44.76
CA ARG A 4 -5.19 32.99 -44.43
C ARG A 4 -6.46 33.83 -44.36
N VAL A 5 -6.75 34.32 -43.16
CA VAL A 5 -7.87 35.23 -42.90
C VAL A 5 -7.31 36.63 -42.80
N THR A 6 -7.73 37.53 -43.69
CA THR A 6 -7.45 38.95 -43.59
C THR A 6 -8.73 39.69 -43.28
N LEU A 7 -8.69 40.47 -42.21
CA LEU A 7 -9.78 41.30 -41.72
C LEU A 7 -9.52 42.74 -42.16
N GLU A 8 -10.42 43.31 -42.96
CA GLU A 8 -10.43 44.75 -43.22
C GLU A 8 -11.69 45.35 -42.60
N GLU A 9 -11.51 46.40 -41.80
CA GLU A 9 -12.59 47.13 -41.15
C GLU A 9 -12.66 48.54 -41.71
N LYS A 10 -13.83 48.93 -42.20
CA LYS A 10 -14.12 50.31 -42.60
C LYS A 10 -15.24 50.87 -41.75
N TYR A 11 -14.92 51.88 -40.95
CA TYR A 11 -15.88 52.55 -40.08
C TYR A 11 -16.63 53.65 -40.83
N SER A 12 -17.93 53.79 -40.57
CA SER A 12 -18.74 54.88 -41.09
C SER A 12 -18.27 56.24 -40.50
N PRO A 13 -18.49 57.37 -41.21
CA PRO A 13 -17.97 58.68 -40.77
C PRO A 13 -18.52 59.18 -39.42
N ASP A 14 -19.66 58.67 -38.98
CA ASP A 14 -20.28 58.94 -37.68
C ASP A 14 -19.82 57.98 -36.56
N GLY A 15 -18.99 56.98 -36.90
CA GLY A 15 -18.45 55.99 -35.97
C GLY A 15 -19.46 54.98 -35.44
N GLN A 16 -20.69 54.94 -35.97
CA GLN A 16 -21.75 54.08 -35.44
C GLN A 16 -21.88 52.73 -36.16
N GLN A 17 -21.24 52.54 -37.31
CA GLN A 17 -21.23 51.30 -38.07
C GLN A 17 -19.82 50.96 -38.56
N ALA A 18 -19.53 49.66 -38.70
CA ALA A 18 -18.29 49.18 -39.30
C ALA A 18 -18.61 48.06 -40.31
N ASP A 19 -18.13 48.22 -41.54
CA ASP A 19 -18.12 47.18 -42.55
C ASP A 19 -16.86 46.33 -42.36
N VAL A 20 -17.06 45.09 -41.91
CA VAL A 20 -15.99 44.12 -41.71
C VAL A 20 -15.97 43.16 -42.89
N THR A 21 -14.93 43.23 -43.71
CA THR A 21 -14.69 42.28 -44.81
C THR A 21 -13.70 41.23 -44.36
N ILE A 22 -14.15 39.97 -44.32
CA ILE A 22 -13.32 38.81 -43.98
C ILE A 22 -12.96 38.09 -45.28
N SER A 23 -11.73 38.28 -45.76
CA SER A 23 -11.21 37.54 -46.91
C SER A 23 -10.54 36.25 -46.43
N LEU A 24 -11.10 35.11 -46.81
CA LEU A 24 -10.55 33.78 -46.53
C LEU A 24 -9.88 33.21 -47.77
N VAL A 25 -8.55 33.11 -47.75
CA VAL A 25 -7.79 32.40 -48.79
C VAL A 25 -7.47 31.00 -48.27
N ARG A 26 -8.04 29.99 -48.93
CA ARG A 26 -7.74 28.58 -48.65
C ARG A 26 -6.29 28.28 -49.03
N GLY A 27 -5.53 27.69 -48.11
CA GLY A 27 -4.17 27.21 -48.36
C GLY A 27 -4.16 25.87 -49.09
N PRO A 28 -3.00 25.47 -49.65
CA PRO A 28 -2.92 24.35 -50.58
C PRO A 28 -3.26 23.00 -49.93
N HIS A 29 -3.70 22.06 -50.76
CA HIS A 29 -3.78 20.64 -50.47
C HIS A 29 -2.38 20.05 -50.37
N VAL A 30 -2.05 19.50 -49.20
CA VAL A 30 -0.70 19.00 -48.92
C VAL A 30 -0.66 17.49 -49.12
N THR A 31 0.24 17.02 -49.97
CA THR A 31 0.56 15.60 -50.11
C THR A 31 1.90 15.32 -49.45
N LEU A 32 1.95 14.37 -48.52
CA LEU A 32 3.17 13.99 -47.80
C LEU A 32 3.75 12.70 -48.39
N VAL A 33 5.02 12.73 -48.77
CA VAL A 33 5.76 11.58 -49.30
C VAL A 33 7.06 11.37 -48.55
N PHE A 34 7.35 10.13 -48.17
CA PHE A 34 8.65 9.72 -47.64
C PHE A 34 9.42 8.98 -48.73
N ARG A 35 10.65 9.42 -49.03
CA ARG A 35 11.56 8.76 -49.98
C ARG A 35 12.80 8.25 -49.27
N GLY A 36 13.41 7.19 -49.80
CA GLY A 36 14.61 6.57 -49.22
C GLY A 36 14.25 5.40 -48.31
N ASP A 37 14.88 5.33 -47.14
CA ASP A 37 14.67 4.24 -46.20
C ASP A 37 13.25 4.27 -45.59
N PRO A 38 12.57 3.13 -45.47
CA PRO A 38 11.17 3.10 -45.03
C PRO A 38 11.03 3.57 -43.58
N LEU A 39 10.00 4.36 -43.26
CA LEU A 39 9.58 4.61 -41.87
C LEU A 39 8.34 3.77 -41.53
N PRO A 40 8.23 3.21 -40.31
CA PRO A 40 7.04 2.47 -39.87
C PRO A 40 5.76 3.30 -40.04
N GLU A 41 4.71 2.71 -40.62
CA GLU A 41 3.49 3.45 -40.99
C GLU A 41 2.77 4.06 -39.80
N ASP A 42 2.76 3.35 -38.67
CA ASP A 42 2.19 3.76 -37.40
C ASP A 42 2.89 4.98 -36.79
N GLN A 43 4.17 5.20 -37.11
CA GLN A 43 4.98 6.29 -36.57
C GLN A 43 4.97 7.56 -37.44
N ARG A 44 4.58 7.47 -38.71
CA ARG A 44 4.67 8.62 -39.65
C ARG A 44 3.86 9.83 -39.22
N GLN A 45 2.66 9.61 -38.66
CA GLN A 45 1.77 10.69 -38.20
C GLN A 45 2.29 11.35 -36.92
N GLU A 46 3.03 10.63 -36.08
CA GLU A 46 3.63 11.16 -34.87
C GLU A 46 4.91 11.96 -35.17
N LEU A 47 5.73 11.43 -36.08
CA LEU A 47 6.97 12.07 -36.52
C LEU A 47 6.73 13.32 -37.37
N VAL A 48 5.64 13.37 -38.14
CA VAL A 48 5.25 14.50 -38.99
C VAL A 48 3.79 14.89 -38.72
N PRO A 49 3.51 15.68 -37.66
CA PRO A 49 2.14 15.90 -37.16
C PRO A 49 1.36 16.98 -37.92
N ILE A 50 1.63 17.21 -39.21
CA ILE A 50 1.02 18.29 -40.02
C ILE A 50 -0.51 18.17 -40.15
N HIS A 51 -1.06 16.96 -40.07
CA HIS A 51 -2.51 16.74 -40.08
C HIS A 51 -3.15 17.10 -38.74
N ARG A 52 -2.46 16.81 -37.61
CA ARG A 52 -2.96 17.08 -36.26
C ARG A 52 -2.85 18.56 -35.92
N GLU A 53 -1.72 19.17 -36.24
CA GLU A 53 -1.45 20.60 -35.97
C GLU A 53 -2.16 21.51 -36.99
N GLY A 54 -2.63 20.96 -38.12
CA GLY A 54 -3.38 21.72 -39.12
C GLY A 54 -2.56 22.86 -39.76
N SER A 55 -1.23 22.73 -39.79
CA SER A 55 -0.30 23.71 -40.36
C SER A 55 0.92 23.03 -40.99
N VAL A 56 1.56 23.71 -41.95
CA VAL A 56 2.79 23.31 -42.64
C VAL A 56 3.87 24.39 -42.57
N ASP A 57 3.89 25.13 -41.48
CA ASP A 57 4.89 26.14 -41.20
C ASP A 57 6.30 25.55 -41.18
N VAL A 58 7.28 26.36 -41.55
CA VAL A 58 8.70 25.96 -41.65
C VAL A 58 9.18 25.36 -40.33
N ASP A 59 8.80 25.96 -39.20
CA ASP A 59 9.16 25.48 -37.85
C ASP A 59 8.65 24.06 -37.59
N ILE A 60 7.41 23.74 -38.01
CA ILE A 60 6.83 22.40 -37.87
C ILE A 60 7.58 21.40 -38.74
N LEU A 61 7.99 21.80 -39.95
CA LEU A 61 8.72 20.94 -40.88
C LEU A 61 10.16 20.68 -40.42
N GLU A 62 10.84 21.70 -39.89
CA GLU A 62 12.16 21.57 -39.28
C GLU A 62 12.13 20.69 -38.03
N ASP A 63 11.14 20.88 -37.16
CA ASP A 63 10.94 20.02 -36.00
C ASP A 63 10.59 18.59 -36.41
N SER A 64 9.78 18.40 -37.46
CA SER A 64 9.47 17.06 -38.00
C SER A 64 10.72 16.38 -38.56
N SER A 65 11.55 17.12 -39.31
CA SER A 65 12.85 16.63 -39.79
C SER A 65 13.73 16.20 -38.60
N ARG A 66 13.83 17.04 -37.56
CA ARG A 66 14.61 16.74 -36.36
C ARG A 66 14.06 15.51 -35.62
N ARG A 67 12.75 15.37 -35.48
CA ARG A 67 12.11 14.20 -34.84
C ARG A 67 12.39 12.90 -35.57
N ILE A 68 12.32 12.90 -36.91
CA ILE A 68 12.66 11.71 -37.71
C ILE A 68 14.13 11.35 -37.48
N GLU A 69 15.03 12.33 -37.50
CA GLU A 69 16.45 12.10 -37.23
C GLU A 69 16.70 11.59 -35.81
N GLU A 70 16.06 12.17 -34.80
CA GLU A 70 16.16 11.75 -33.40
C GLU A 70 15.62 10.35 -33.16
N TYR A 71 14.48 10.01 -33.78
CA TYR A 71 13.90 8.67 -33.76
C TYR A 71 14.88 7.63 -34.30
N LEU A 72 15.46 7.88 -35.48
CA LEU A 72 16.44 6.97 -36.08
C LEU A 72 17.74 6.91 -35.27
N ARG A 73 18.25 8.05 -34.78
CA ARG A 73 19.42 8.10 -33.88
C ARG A 73 19.17 7.32 -32.58
N GLY A 74 17.95 7.31 -32.07
CA GLY A 74 17.52 6.49 -30.93
C GLY A 74 17.57 4.99 -31.18
N GLN A 75 17.50 4.56 -32.45
CA GLN A 75 17.65 3.17 -32.89
C GLN A 75 19.09 2.80 -33.30
N GLY A 76 20.05 3.71 -33.09
CA GLY A 76 21.47 3.47 -33.37
C GLY A 76 21.97 3.93 -34.74
N TYR A 77 21.13 4.62 -35.50
CA TYR A 77 21.48 5.22 -36.80
C TYR A 77 22.08 6.62 -36.59
N ARG A 78 23.38 6.67 -36.26
CA ARG A 78 24.08 7.92 -35.90
C ARG A 78 24.02 8.99 -36.99
N GLU A 79 24.19 8.58 -38.24
CA GLU A 79 24.29 9.46 -39.41
C GLU A 79 22.94 9.67 -40.11
N ALA A 80 21.84 9.41 -39.40
CA ALA A 80 20.51 9.60 -39.95
C ALA A 80 20.27 11.07 -40.34
N THR A 81 19.75 11.26 -41.55
CA THR A 81 19.34 12.56 -42.11
C THR A 81 17.94 12.45 -42.68
N ALA A 82 17.10 13.45 -42.44
CA ALA A 82 15.74 13.47 -42.97
C ALA A 82 15.33 14.83 -43.56
N PRO A 83 16.12 15.44 -44.47
CA PRO A 83 15.80 16.73 -45.06
C PRO A 83 14.45 16.67 -45.80
N TYR A 84 13.75 17.80 -45.78
CA TYR A 84 12.48 17.96 -46.48
C TYR A 84 12.59 18.91 -47.68
N THR A 85 11.80 18.68 -48.72
CA THR A 85 11.61 19.61 -49.83
C THR A 85 10.14 19.97 -49.99
N ARG A 86 9.88 21.22 -50.40
CA ARG A 86 8.55 21.76 -50.66
C ARG A 86 8.42 22.03 -52.15
N GLU A 87 7.55 21.31 -52.82
CA GLU A 87 7.30 21.41 -54.26
C GLU A 87 5.85 21.86 -54.51
N PRO A 88 5.60 23.14 -54.82
CA PRO A 88 4.28 23.59 -55.23
C PRO A 88 3.86 22.90 -56.54
N ARG A 89 2.62 22.39 -56.61
CA ARG A 89 2.05 21.76 -57.80
C ARG A 89 0.77 22.52 -58.20
N GLY A 90 0.91 23.52 -59.05
CA GLY A 90 -0.19 24.42 -59.39
C GLY A 90 -0.54 25.38 -58.26
N GLU A 91 -1.71 26.04 -58.35
CA GLU A 91 -2.13 27.07 -57.38
C GLU A 91 -2.66 26.48 -56.06
N ASP A 92 -3.15 25.23 -56.08
CA ASP A 92 -3.88 24.62 -54.96
C ASP A 92 -3.22 23.37 -54.35
N GLU A 93 -2.06 22.91 -54.81
CA GLU A 93 -1.37 21.73 -54.24
C GLU A 93 0.08 22.01 -53.81
N LEU A 94 0.49 21.37 -52.71
CA LEU A 94 1.85 21.38 -52.19
C LEU A 94 2.31 19.94 -51.92
N LEU A 95 3.35 19.49 -52.62
CA LEU A 95 4.00 18.22 -52.35
C LEU A 95 5.15 18.45 -51.34
N LEU A 96 5.09 17.73 -50.23
CA LEU A 96 6.10 17.74 -49.18
C LEU A 96 6.83 16.39 -49.17
N VAL A 97 8.13 16.41 -49.44
CA VAL A 97 8.93 15.18 -49.55
C VAL A 97 9.99 15.14 -48.46
N PHE A 98 9.90 14.20 -47.53
CA PHE A 98 10.99 13.89 -46.59
C PHE A 98 11.88 12.81 -47.18
N THR A 99 13.16 13.13 -47.39
CA THR A 99 14.16 12.17 -47.89
C THR A 99 14.89 11.55 -46.72
N VAL A 100 14.47 10.36 -46.31
CA VAL A 100 15.00 9.65 -45.14
C VAL A 100 16.18 8.80 -45.56
N LYS A 101 17.33 9.04 -44.94
CA LYS A 101 18.51 8.17 -45.02
C LYS A 101 18.89 7.77 -43.61
N ARG A 102 18.85 6.48 -43.31
CA ARG A 102 19.23 5.91 -42.01
C ARG A 102 20.74 5.92 -41.82
N GLY A 103 21.50 5.59 -42.86
CA GLY A 103 22.94 5.35 -42.74
C GLY A 103 23.26 4.06 -41.96
N PRO A 104 24.53 3.78 -41.66
CA PRO A 104 24.94 2.58 -40.95
C PRO A 104 24.55 2.61 -39.46
N GLN A 105 24.23 1.43 -38.90
CA GLN A 105 24.14 1.24 -37.44
C GLN A 105 25.50 0.88 -36.89
N TYR A 106 25.88 1.51 -35.80
CA TYR A 106 27.16 1.23 -35.15
C TYR A 106 26.98 0.44 -33.87
N LYS A 107 27.84 -0.56 -33.66
CA LYS A 107 27.99 -1.23 -32.35
C LYS A 107 29.17 -0.67 -31.57
N VAL A 108 29.01 -0.59 -30.25
CA VAL A 108 30.07 -0.15 -29.34
C VAL A 108 31.09 -1.27 -29.17
N ALA A 109 32.29 -1.09 -29.72
CA ALA A 109 33.38 -2.04 -29.58
C ALA A 109 34.11 -1.90 -28.24
N ASN A 110 34.33 -0.67 -27.79
CA ASN A 110 34.97 -0.37 -26.51
C ASN A 110 34.51 0.99 -25.97
N ILE A 111 34.64 1.16 -24.66
CA ILE A 111 34.44 2.44 -23.97
C ILE A 111 35.78 2.81 -23.33
N GLU A 112 36.32 3.97 -23.69
CA GLU A 112 37.59 4.47 -23.19
C GLU A 112 37.36 5.71 -22.33
N ILE A 113 37.75 5.66 -21.06
CA ILE A 113 37.77 6.83 -20.18
C ILE A 113 39.22 7.31 -20.07
N THR A 114 39.47 8.56 -20.44
CA THR A 114 40.81 9.18 -20.37
C THR A 114 40.80 10.41 -19.47
N GLY A 115 41.93 10.69 -18.82
CA GLY A 115 42.07 11.85 -17.92
C GLY A 115 41.54 11.65 -16.49
N ALA A 116 41.09 10.44 -16.14
CA ALA A 116 40.76 10.06 -14.77
C ALA A 116 42.04 9.70 -14.00
N SER A 117 42.51 10.59 -13.13
CA SER A 117 43.71 10.39 -12.31
C SER A 117 43.38 10.29 -10.82
N GLN A 118 42.30 10.94 -10.37
CA GLN A 118 41.93 11.04 -8.96
C GLN A 118 40.88 10.01 -8.54
N LEU A 119 40.05 9.53 -9.48
CA LEU A 119 39.04 8.50 -9.22
C LEU A 119 39.38 7.21 -9.97
N PRO A 120 39.22 6.02 -9.34
CA PRO A 120 39.42 4.75 -10.03
C PRO A 120 38.46 4.59 -11.21
N VAL A 121 39.00 4.25 -12.38
CA VAL A 121 38.21 4.07 -13.62
C VAL A 121 37.08 3.05 -13.42
N ALA A 122 37.33 1.96 -12.70
CA ALA A 122 36.32 0.94 -12.40
C ALA A 122 35.09 1.49 -11.64
N ALA A 123 35.26 2.52 -10.81
CA ALA A 123 34.15 3.17 -10.10
C ALA A 123 33.32 4.06 -11.03
N LEU A 124 33.94 4.63 -12.06
CA LEU A 124 33.26 5.40 -13.11
C LEU A 124 32.49 4.48 -14.06
N GLU A 125 33.07 3.31 -14.39
CA GLU A 125 32.47 2.32 -15.29
C GLU A 125 31.20 1.67 -14.72
N ALA A 126 31.15 1.43 -13.41
CA ALA A 126 30.00 0.83 -12.74
C ALA A 126 28.69 1.65 -12.87
N GLY A 127 28.78 2.95 -13.20
CA GLY A 127 27.62 3.84 -13.36
C GLY A 127 27.20 4.08 -14.81
N LEU A 128 27.87 3.49 -15.79
CA LEU A 128 27.60 3.68 -17.21
C LEU A 128 26.34 2.91 -17.65
N LYS A 129 25.54 3.54 -18.51
CA LYS A 129 24.39 2.89 -19.18
C LYS A 129 24.79 2.28 -20.52
N LEU A 130 25.86 2.79 -21.15
CA LEU A 130 26.38 2.24 -22.38
C LEU A 130 27.25 1.01 -22.08
N GLU A 131 27.00 -0.09 -22.78
CA GLU A 131 27.78 -1.33 -22.64
C GLU A 131 28.43 -1.74 -23.96
N LYS A 132 29.52 -2.50 -23.87
CA LYS A 132 30.17 -3.13 -25.00
C LYS A 132 29.23 -4.10 -25.74
N GLY A 133 29.22 -4.03 -27.06
CA GLY A 133 28.41 -4.88 -27.95
C GLY A 133 27.00 -4.35 -28.24
N GLN A 134 26.54 -3.31 -27.53
CA GLN A 134 25.24 -2.68 -27.79
C GLN A 134 25.28 -1.74 -29.00
N TRP A 135 24.10 -1.46 -29.56
CA TRP A 135 23.92 -0.41 -30.57
C TRP A 135 24.19 0.97 -29.95
N PHE A 136 25.01 1.77 -30.63
CA PHE A 136 25.42 3.08 -30.14
C PHE A 136 24.28 4.09 -30.24
N VAL A 137 23.91 4.70 -29.12
CA VAL A 137 22.96 5.82 -29.07
C VAL A 137 23.65 7.01 -28.40
N LYS A 138 23.76 8.13 -29.11
CA LYS A 138 24.47 9.34 -28.63
C LYS A 138 23.95 9.82 -27.27
N GLY A 139 22.63 9.85 -27.09
CA GLY A 139 22.02 10.28 -25.82
C GLY A 139 22.42 9.44 -24.61
N ARG A 140 22.79 8.15 -24.79
CA ARG A 140 23.32 7.33 -23.70
C ARG A 140 24.73 7.77 -23.31
N LEU A 141 25.60 8.02 -24.30
CA LEU A 141 26.95 8.52 -24.06
C LEU A 141 26.94 9.91 -23.40
N ASP A 142 26.05 10.81 -23.83
CA ASP A 142 25.90 12.14 -23.22
C ASP A 142 25.38 12.03 -21.77
N SER A 143 24.44 11.13 -21.51
CA SER A 143 23.98 10.82 -20.15
C SER A 143 25.10 10.26 -19.28
N ASP A 144 25.92 9.36 -19.82
CA ASP A 144 27.04 8.75 -19.09
C ASP A 144 28.11 9.79 -18.75
N ALA A 145 28.44 10.68 -19.70
CA ALA A 145 29.33 11.82 -19.46
C ALA A 145 28.79 12.75 -18.35
N ALA A 146 27.49 13.02 -18.35
CA ALA A 146 26.85 13.82 -17.30
C ALA A 146 26.87 13.13 -15.92
N VAL A 147 26.68 11.80 -15.87
CA VAL A 147 26.78 10.99 -14.65
C VAL A 147 28.21 11.05 -14.08
N ILE A 148 29.22 10.86 -14.93
CA ILE A 148 30.63 10.99 -14.53
C ILE A 148 30.91 12.40 -14.00
N ALA A 149 30.53 13.44 -14.74
CA ALA A 149 30.73 14.83 -14.30
C ALA A 149 30.12 15.08 -12.92
N GLU A 150 28.95 14.52 -12.66
CA GLU A 150 28.26 14.62 -11.37
C GLU A 150 28.95 13.85 -10.24
N GLN A 151 29.50 12.66 -10.52
CA GLN A 151 30.34 11.93 -9.56
C GLN A 151 31.58 12.74 -9.16
N TYR A 152 32.25 13.37 -10.12
CA TYR A 152 33.40 14.25 -9.85
C TYR A 152 33.00 15.49 -9.05
N ARG A 153 31.90 16.17 -9.41
CA ARG A 153 31.42 17.34 -8.64
C ARG A 153 31.15 17.00 -7.18
N ARG A 154 30.58 15.82 -6.89
CA ARG A 154 30.36 15.33 -5.51
C ARG A 154 31.65 15.11 -4.72
N GLN A 155 32.75 14.86 -5.40
CA GLN A 155 34.07 14.66 -4.81
C GLN A 155 34.91 15.94 -4.68
N GLY A 156 34.33 17.10 -5.03
CA GLY A 156 34.95 18.42 -4.88
C GLY A 156 35.48 19.04 -6.18
N PHE A 157 35.34 18.36 -7.31
CA PHE A 157 35.85 18.85 -8.60
C PHE A 157 34.84 19.80 -9.25
N ARG A 158 34.85 21.07 -8.80
CA ARG A 158 33.89 22.10 -9.25
C ARG A 158 34.00 22.42 -10.74
N GLU A 159 35.22 22.40 -11.27
CA GLU A 159 35.53 22.84 -12.64
C GLU A 159 35.68 21.67 -13.62
N VAL A 160 35.23 20.46 -13.22
CA VAL A 160 35.34 19.28 -14.06
C VAL A 160 34.63 19.48 -15.41
N LYS A 161 35.33 19.15 -16.50
CA LYS A 161 34.78 19.09 -17.84
C LYS A 161 34.88 17.67 -18.36
N VAL A 162 33.76 17.12 -18.80
CA VAL A 162 33.67 15.77 -19.36
C VAL A 162 33.19 15.88 -20.80
N GLU A 163 34.06 15.54 -21.74
CA GLU A 163 33.83 15.70 -23.17
C GLU A 163 33.66 14.31 -23.82
N PRO A 164 32.43 13.92 -24.17
CA PRO A 164 32.20 12.69 -24.91
C PRO A 164 32.58 12.86 -26.38
N SER A 165 33.30 11.89 -26.91
CA SER A 165 33.66 11.78 -28.33
C SER A 165 33.50 10.34 -28.80
N VAL A 166 33.48 10.11 -30.10
CA VAL A 166 33.53 8.76 -30.66
C VAL A 166 34.54 8.69 -31.79
N VAL A 167 35.10 7.51 -31.98
CA VAL A 167 35.97 7.20 -33.11
C VAL A 167 35.39 5.98 -33.82
N ALA A 168 34.95 6.17 -35.07
CA ALA A 168 34.51 5.06 -35.91
C ALA A 168 35.72 4.23 -36.34
N GLN A 169 35.64 2.91 -36.23
CA GLN A 169 36.70 2.01 -36.68
C GLN A 169 36.45 1.66 -38.15
N ALA A 170 37.50 1.72 -38.98
CA ALA A 170 37.45 1.31 -40.38
C ALA A 170 37.43 -0.22 -40.50
N THR A 171 36.34 -0.84 -40.04
CA THR A 171 36.10 -2.29 -40.04
C THR A 171 34.86 -2.62 -40.86
N GLN A 172 34.78 -3.83 -41.43
CA GLN A 172 33.59 -4.30 -42.16
C GLN A 172 32.31 -4.34 -41.30
N GLU A 173 32.44 -4.37 -39.97
CA GLU A 173 31.32 -4.55 -39.02
C GLU A 173 30.75 -3.24 -38.43
N ALA A 174 31.05 -2.06 -39.00
CA ALA A 174 30.54 -0.76 -38.52
C ALA A 174 30.69 -0.58 -36.99
N LEU A 175 31.91 -0.76 -36.48
CA LEU A 175 32.22 -0.63 -35.06
C LEU A 175 32.64 0.79 -34.70
N LEU A 176 32.34 1.24 -33.49
CA LEU A 176 32.88 2.48 -32.93
C LEU A 176 33.41 2.31 -31.51
N THR A 177 34.37 3.15 -31.15
CA THR A 177 34.87 3.32 -29.78
C THR A 177 34.31 4.61 -29.20
N ALA A 178 33.63 4.52 -28.06
CA ALA A 178 33.15 5.69 -27.33
C ALA A 178 34.25 6.16 -26.37
N ARG A 179 34.67 7.42 -26.47
CA ARG A 179 35.73 7.99 -25.64
C ARG A 179 35.19 9.11 -24.79
N ILE A 180 35.42 9.05 -23.49
CA ILE A 180 35.04 10.07 -22.52
C ILE A 180 36.33 10.70 -21.99
N ALA A 181 36.63 11.92 -22.43
CA ALA A 181 37.79 12.67 -21.96
C ALA A 181 37.41 13.54 -20.76
N ILE A 182 38.14 13.39 -19.66
CA ILE A 182 37.89 14.11 -18.41
C ILE A 182 39.02 15.10 -18.17
N ASN A 183 38.67 16.36 -17.97
CA ASN A 183 39.53 17.37 -17.36
C ASN A 183 39.02 17.62 -15.95
N GLU A 184 39.72 17.08 -14.95
CA GLU A 184 39.26 17.03 -13.56
C GLU A 184 39.21 18.41 -12.91
N GLY A 185 40.15 19.30 -13.24
CA GLY A 185 40.37 20.55 -12.51
C GLY A 185 40.87 20.34 -11.07
N PRO A 186 41.08 21.41 -10.28
CA PRO A 186 41.49 21.28 -8.89
C PRO A 186 40.37 20.70 -8.03
N ARG A 187 40.74 19.86 -7.05
CA ARG A 187 39.80 19.36 -6.04
C ARG A 187 39.59 20.42 -4.95
N THR A 188 38.39 20.99 -4.90
CA THR A 188 38.02 21.98 -3.89
C THR A 188 37.50 21.31 -2.61
N VAL A 189 38.13 21.62 -1.48
CA VAL A 189 37.73 21.18 -0.14
C VAL A 189 37.26 22.38 0.67
N ILE A 190 36.26 22.19 1.53
CA ILE A 190 35.76 23.24 2.41
C ILE A 190 36.82 23.48 3.50
N GLY A 191 37.40 24.68 3.53
CA GLY A 191 38.40 25.08 4.52
C GLY A 191 37.76 25.60 5.80
N GLU A 192 36.70 26.39 5.67
CA GLU A 192 36.00 27.02 6.77
C GLU A 192 34.50 27.14 6.47
N THR A 193 33.70 26.97 7.52
CA THR A 193 32.27 27.23 7.52
C THR A 193 31.94 28.13 8.70
N ALA A 194 31.43 29.33 8.41
CA ALA A 194 31.08 30.36 9.36
C ALA A 194 29.58 30.71 9.27
N PHE A 195 29.03 31.17 10.38
CA PHE A 195 27.67 31.68 10.49
C PHE A 195 27.75 33.08 11.09
N ASP A 196 27.07 34.03 10.49
CA ASP A 196 26.95 35.39 11.03
C ASP A 196 25.48 35.76 11.20
N GLY A 197 25.21 36.68 12.12
CA GLY A 197 23.85 37.16 12.39
C GLY A 197 22.97 36.17 13.17
N ASN A 198 23.49 34.99 13.52
CA ASN A 198 22.79 33.97 14.30
C ASN A 198 22.86 34.26 15.83
N GLN A 199 21.88 34.99 16.36
CA GLN A 199 21.71 35.26 17.79
C GLN A 199 20.74 34.29 18.47
N ALA A 200 19.68 33.88 17.78
CA ALA A 200 18.65 32.99 18.31
C ALA A 200 19.08 31.51 18.32
N ILE A 201 20.03 31.12 17.46
CA ILE A 201 20.54 29.74 17.36
C ILE A 201 22.06 29.73 17.45
N SER A 202 22.60 28.86 18.30
CA SER A 202 24.06 28.74 18.45
C SER A 202 24.71 28.17 17.18
N PRO A 203 25.95 28.59 16.85
CA PRO A 203 26.68 28.03 15.71
C PRO A 203 26.87 26.50 15.82
N ALA A 204 26.97 25.96 17.03
CA ALA A 204 27.10 24.53 17.25
C ALA A 204 25.85 23.76 16.78
N THR A 205 24.65 24.28 17.09
CA THR A 205 23.40 23.70 16.61
C THR A 205 23.31 23.78 15.08
N LEU A 206 23.62 24.94 14.50
CA LEU A 206 23.61 25.11 13.03
C LEU A 206 24.57 24.16 12.31
N ARG A 207 25.74 23.88 12.88
CA ARG A 207 26.70 22.89 12.35
C ARG A 207 26.14 21.46 12.30
N THR A 208 25.18 21.11 13.17
CA THR A 208 24.55 19.77 13.15
C THR A 208 23.53 19.62 12.03
N LEU A 209 23.04 20.72 11.46
CA LEU A 209 22.03 20.73 10.40
C LEU A 209 22.63 20.65 8.99
N ILE A 210 23.92 20.90 8.84
CA ILE A 210 24.57 21.06 7.53
C ILE A 210 25.58 19.94 7.23
N GLY A 211 25.70 19.58 5.95
CA GLY A 211 26.70 18.64 5.44
C GLY A 211 28.04 19.29 5.06
N SER A 212 28.03 20.58 4.72
CA SER A 212 29.18 21.35 4.21
C SER A 212 30.11 21.83 5.33
N LEU A 213 30.73 20.88 6.02
CA LEU A 213 31.67 21.11 7.12
C LEU A 213 33.13 21.16 6.64
N PRO A 214 34.04 21.80 7.39
CA PRO A 214 35.47 21.81 7.08
C PRO A 214 36.04 20.41 6.86
N GLY A 215 36.89 20.26 5.85
CA GLY A 215 37.48 18.99 5.42
C GLY A 215 36.61 18.15 4.47
N ARG A 216 35.35 18.53 4.24
CA ARG A 216 34.48 17.87 3.26
C ARG A 216 34.69 18.45 1.84
N PRO A 217 34.46 17.66 0.78
CA PRO A 217 34.49 18.19 -0.58
C PRO A 217 33.43 19.26 -0.81
N TYR A 218 33.75 20.30 -1.57
CA TYR A 218 32.77 21.30 -1.95
C TYR A 218 31.82 20.74 -3.02
N TYR A 219 30.52 20.74 -2.74
CA TYR A 219 29.49 20.32 -3.68
C TYR A 219 28.30 21.27 -3.62
N GLN A 220 28.13 22.09 -4.66
CA GLN A 220 27.19 23.21 -4.67
C GLN A 220 25.74 22.84 -4.30
N PRO A 221 25.14 21.75 -4.81
CA PRO A 221 23.79 21.36 -4.41
C PRO A 221 23.64 21.07 -2.91
N GLN A 222 24.67 20.52 -2.25
CA GLN A 222 24.66 20.35 -0.79
C GLN A 222 24.72 21.68 -0.06
N VAL A 223 25.55 22.64 -0.51
CA VAL A 223 25.65 23.95 0.14
C VAL A 223 24.33 24.73 0.05
N VAL A 224 23.62 24.62 -1.08
CA VAL A 224 22.28 25.21 -1.25
C VAL A 224 21.27 24.53 -0.32
N ALA A 225 21.29 23.20 -0.23
CA ALA A 225 20.44 22.47 0.70
C ALA A 225 20.73 22.82 2.17
N ASP A 226 22.00 23.03 2.51
CA ASP A 226 22.42 23.44 3.85
C ASP A 226 21.91 24.86 4.21
N ARG A 227 21.94 25.80 3.26
CA ARG A 227 21.35 27.14 3.43
C ARG A 227 19.86 27.02 3.75
N ASP A 228 19.16 26.19 2.98
CA ASP A 228 17.72 25.99 3.14
C ASP A 228 17.40 25.29 4.47
N ALA A 229 18.23 24.34 4.90
CA ALA A 229 18.10 23.69 6.21
C ALA A 229 18.26 24.69 7.38
N VAL A 230 19.24 25.59 7.28
CA VAL A 230 19.44 26.67 8.26
C VAL A 230 18.23 27.60 8.28
N LEU A 231 17.77 28.08 7.11
CA LEU A 231 16.59 28.93 7.00
C LEU A 231 15.35 28.25 7.59
N PHE A 232 15.14 26.98 7.26
CA PHE A 232 14.01 26.19 7.75
C PHE A 232 13.98 26.11 9.28
N GLU A 233 15.13 25.88 9.94
CA GLU A 233 15.19 25.86 11.41
C GLU A 233 14.78 27.20 12.05
N TYR A 234 15.12 28.33 11.43
CA TYR A 234 14.64 29.64 11.88
C TYR A 234 13.13 29.78 11.73
N LEU A 235 12.59 29.42 10.57
CA LEU A 235 11.14 29.43 10.32
C LEU A 235 10.39 28.56 11.34
N GLU A 236 10.92 27.40 11.69
CA GLU A 236 10.33 26.50 12.70
C GLU A 236 10.34 27.08 14.13
N ARG A 237 11.23 28.02 14.42
CA ARG A 237 11.35 28.68 15.74
C ARG A 237 10.56 29.97 15.86
N GLY A 238 9.79 30.34 14.83
CA GLY A 238 8.97 31.56 14.82
C GLY A 238 9.57 32.73 14.04
N HIS A 239 10.74 32.57 13.40
CA HIS A 239 11.39 33.65 12.67
C HIS A 239 10.91 33.68 11.21
N GLN A 240 9.64 34.02 10.97
CA GLN A 240 8.99 33.96 9.64
C GLN A 240 9.61 34.90 8.61
N LEU A 241 10.26 35.98 9.07
CA LEU A 241 10.92 36.96 8.22
C LEU A 241 12.42 36.68 8.05
N ALA A 242 12.89 35.50 8.49
CA ALA A 242 14.29 35.15 8.38
C ALA A 242 14.73 35.01 6.91
N THR A 243 15.95 35.46 6.60
CA THR A 243 16.64 35.15 5.35
C THR A 243 18.03 34.61 5.65
N VAL A 244 18.55 33.77 4.75
CA VAL A 244 19.89 33.21 4.85
C VAL A 244 20.59 33.38 3.51
N ASP A 245 21.59 34.26 3.49
CA ASP A 245 22.42 34.51 2.33
C ASP A 245 23.69 33.64 2.39
N LEU A 246 24.16 33.22 1.21
CA LEU A 246 25.30 32.31 1.07
C LEU A 246 26.44 32.99 0.33
N GLU A 247 27.43 33.45 1.08
CA GLU A 247 28.69 33.98 0.57
C GLU A 247 29.72 32.86 0.39
N ARG A 248 30.35 32.82 -0.78
CA ARG A 248 31.30 31.78 -1.19
C ARG A 248 32.56 32.46 -1.71
N THR A 249 33.69 32.15 -1.08
CA THR A 249 35.01 32.57 -1.57
C THR A 249 35.87 31.35 -1.82
N PHE A 250 36.66 31.40 -2.88
CA PHE A 250 37.57 30.32 -3.28
C PHE A 250 39.00 30.85 -3.24
N SER A 251 39.95 30.01 -2.87
CA SER A 251 41.37 30.35 -2.96
C SER A 251 41.80 30.50 -4.43
N ASP A 252 42.87 31.26 -4.67
CA ASP A 252 43.38 31.52 -6.02
C ASP A 252 43.76 30.25 -6.79
N ASP A 253 44.17 29.19 -6.07
CA ASP A 253 44.48 27.86 -6.62
C ASP A 253 43.24 26.96 -6.80
N GLY A 254 42.05 27.43 -6.40
CA GLY A 254 40.78 26.71 -6.46
C GLY A 254 40.66 25.51 -5.51
N THR A 255 41.64 25.26 -4.64
CA THR A 255 41.67 24.06 -3.78
C THR A 255 40.88 24.20 -2.49
N ARG A 256 40.60 25.43 -2.04
CA ARG A 256 39.86 25.72 -0.81
C ARG A 256 38.63 26.58 -1.06
N ALA A 257 37.54 26.25 -0.40
CA ALA A 257 36.33 27.06 -0.32
C ALA A 257 36.07 27.51 1.11
N THR A 258 35.72 28.78 1.29
CA THR A 258 35.22 29.34 2.54
C THR A 258 33.74 29.65 2.36
N LEU A 259 32.92 29.10 3.24
CA LEU A 259 31.47 29.24 3.22
C LEU A 259 31.03 30.11 4.39
N ARG A 260 30.28 31.18 4.12
CA ARG A 260 29.72 32.06 5.14
C ARG A 260 28.20 32.14 4.93
N PHE A 261 27.46 31.67 5.92
CA PHE A 261 26.01 31.76 5.97
C PHE A 261 25.63 33.02 6.76
N VAL A 262 25.18 34.05 6.06
CA VAL A 262 24.77 35.32 6.66
C VAL A 262 23.28 35.25 6.96
N VAL A 263 22.94 35.19 8.24
CA VAL A 263 21.56 35.04 8.71
C VAL A 263 20.99 36.42 9.09
N HIS A 264 19.84 36.77 8.52
CA HIS A 264 19.03 37.87 8.99
C HIS A 264 17.79 37.29 9.66
N GLU A 265 17.80 37.17 10.99
CA GLU A 265 16.79 36.39 11.72
C GLU A 265 15.39 37.01 11.72
N GLY A 266 15.29 38.34 11.74
CA GLY A 266 14.02 39.04 11.97
C GLY A 266 13.41 38.75 13.37
N PRO A 267 12.26 39.37 13.70
CA PRO A 267 11.61 39.17 14.98
C PRO A 267 11.05 37.76 15.13
N ARG A 268 11.06 37.24 16.35
CA ARG A 268 10.38 35.99 16.69
C ARG A 268 8.89 36.23 16.83
N ILE A 269 8.10 35.58 15.98
CA ILE A 269 6.65 35.65 15.96
C ILE A 269 6.05 34.49 16.77
N VAL A 270 5.11 34.84 17.64
CA VAL A 270 4.32 33.89 18.44
C VAL A 270 2.84 33.95 18.09
N ILE A 271 2.14 32.84 18.35
CA ILE A 271 0.69 32.75 18.20
C ILE A 271 0.04 33.55 19.33
N ASP A 272 -0.81 34.53 19.01
CA ASP A 272 -1.59 35.27 20.00
C ASP A 272 -2.90 34.54 20.30
N GLN A 273 -3.74 34.34 19.29
CA GLN A 273 -4.99 33.58 19.44
C GLN A 273 -5.21 32.58 18.31
N VAL A 274 -6.00 31.55 18.61
CA VAL A 274 -6.53 30.60 17.61
C VAL A 274 -8.02 30.88 17.49
N LEU A 275 -8.44 31.41 16.35
CA LEU A 275 -9.83 31.76 16.07
C LEU A 275 -10.46 30.67 15.22
N VAL A 276 -11.57 30.11 15.69
CA VAL A 276 -12.29 29.04 14.97
C VAL A 276 -13.57 29.61 14.35
N VAL A 277 -13.77 29.37 13.05
CA VAL A 277 -14.95 29.83 12.30
C VAL A 277 -15.51 28.70 11.43
N GLY A 278 -16.84 28.67 11.30
CA GLY A 278 -17.57 27.75 10.43
C GLY A 278 -18.01 26.45 11.13
N ASN A 279 -17.66 26.26 12.40
CA ASN A 279 -18.20 25.20 13.23
C ASN A 279 -19.66 25.49 13.61
N GLN A 280 -20.53 24.49 13.51
CA GLN A 280 -21.96 24.60 13.83
C GLN A 280 -22.35 23.61 14.92
N ARG A 281 -21.86 22.37 14.82
CA ARG A 281 -22.14 21.28 15.77
C ARG A 281 -20.90 20.89 16.57
N THR A 282 -19.72 21.08 15.99
CA THR A 282 -18.45 20.77 16.62
C THR A 282 -18.10 21.87 17.62
N SER A 283 -17.74 21.46 18.84
CA SER A 283 -17.30 22.41 19.88
C SER A 283 -15.97 23.05 19.48
N VAL A 284 -15.82 24.34 19.81
CA VAL A 284 -14.57 25.10 19.63
C VAL A 284 -13.42 24.42 20.38
N ASP A 285 -13.63 24.04 21.65
CA ASP A 285 -12.64 23.32 22.47
C ASP A 285 -12.13 22.04 21.80
N THR A 286 -13.01 21.33 21.08
CA THR A 286 -12.60 20.15 20.30
C THR A 286 -11.69 20.55 19.15
N ILE A 287 -12.02 21.58 18.39
CA ILE A 287 -11.20 22.04 17.27
C ILE A 287 -9.84 22.54 17.77
N GLU A 288 -9.83 23.41 18.78
CA GLU A 288 -8.61 23.96 19.38
C GLU A 288 -7.69 22.85 19.90
N ARG A 289 -8.24 21.91 20.68
CA ARG A 289 -7.47 20.77 21.22
C ARG A 289 -6.86 19.88 20.12
N GLU A 290 -7.56 19.70 19.01
CA GLU A 290 -7.08 18.87 17.89
C GLU A 290 -6.05 19.59 17.02
N THR A 291 -6.07 20.93 16.97
CA THR A 291 -5.03 21.72 16.26
C THR A 291 -3.64 21.49 16.87
N GLY A 292 -3.55 21.34 18.20
CA GLY A 292 -2.28 21.30 18.92
C GLY A 292 -1.54 22.66 18.95
N LEU A 293 -2.21 23.74 18.55
CA LEU A 293 -1.72 25.10 18.65
C LEU A 293 -2.16 25.69 20.00
N THR A 294 -1.29 26.45 20.64
CA THR A 294 -1.64 27.20 21.86
C THR A 294 -1.06 28.60 21.78
N THR A 295 -1.73 29.53 22.44
CA THR A 295 -1.25 30.90 22.64
C THR A 295 0.16 30.91 23.25
N GLY A 296 0.99 31.83 22.77
CA GLY A 296 2.38 32.04 23.19
C GLY A 296 3.41 31.12 22.55
N MET A 297 2.98 30.07 21.82
CA MET A 297 3.93 29.22 21.10
C MET A 297 4.51 29.92 19.86
N PRO A 298 5.74 29.60 19.45
CA PRO A 298 6.33 30.13 18.23
C PRO A 298 5.55 29.68 16.99
N LEU A 299 5.42 30.58 16.02
CA LEU A 299 4.71 30.32 14.78
C LEU A 299 5.57 29.49 13.82
N SER A 300 5.17 28.24 13.58
CA SER A 300 5.85 27.32 12.65
C SER A 300 4.90 26.88 11.55
N ILE A 301 5.40 26.86 10.30
CA ILE A 301 4.63 26.39 9.14
C ILE A 301 4.32 24.89 9.31
N SER A 302 5.28 24.09 9.78
CA SER A 302 5.06 22.66 10.01
C SER A 302 3.94 22.40 11.02
N ARG A 303 3.82 23.24 12.07
CA ARG A 303 2.73 23.14 13.04
C ARG A 303 1.37 23.52 12.46
N LEU A 304 1.30 24.52 11.58
CA LEU A 304 0.05 24.88 10.89
C LEU A 304 -0.41 23.77 9.95
N ILE A 305 0.52 23.20 9.18
CA ILE A 305 0.25 22.04 8.31
C ILE A 305 -0.18 20.84 9.14
N ASP A 306 0.47 20.59 10.28
CA ASP A 306 0.09 19.52 11.20
C ASP A 306 -1.29 19.72 11.80
N ALA A 307 -1.64 20.96 12.19
CA ALA A 307 -2.97 21.30 12.68
C ALA A 307 -4.03 21.02 11.61
N GLN A 308 -3.80 21.46 10.36
CA GLN A 308 -4.69 21.18 9.24
C GLN A 308 -4.83 19.69 8.98
N ARG A 309 -3.71 18.94 8.98
CA ARG A 309 -3.69 17.48 8.79
C ARG A 309 -4.47 16.76 9.89
N ARG A 310 -4.27 17.13 11.17
CA ARG A 310 -4.98 16.54 12.32
C ARG A 310 -6.47 16.78 12.23
N LEU A 311 -6.89 18.02 11.98
CA LEU A 311 -8.30 18.37 11.79
C LEU A 311 -8.93 17.62 10.60
N GLY A 312 -8.20 17.52 9.48
CA GLY A 312 -8.64 16.73 8.32
C GLY A 312 -8.79 15.24 8.63
N ALA A 313 -7.86 14.68 9.41
CA ALA A 313 -7.90 13.28 9.84
C ALA A 313 -9.07 12.93 10.77
N LEU A 314 -9.73 13.91 11.40
CA LEU A 314 -10.93 13.67 12.20
C LEU A 314 -12.12 13.17 11.34
N GLY A 315 -12.11 13.47 10.03
CA GLY A 315 -13.21 13.12 9.13
C GLY A 315 -14.55 13.80 9.48
N LEU A 316 -14.50 14.90 10.24
CA LEU A 316 -15.64 15.73 10.63
C LEU A 316 -15.91 16.89 9.67
N PHE A 317 -14.91 17.28 8.88
CA PHE A 317 -14.94 18.47 8.04
C PHE A 317 -14.74 18.07 6.57
N ARG A 318 -15.50 18.71 5.68
CA ARG A 318 -15.29 18.63 4.22
C ARG A 318 -14.08 19.45 3.80
N ARG A 319 -13.88 20.59 4.46
CA ARG A 319 -12.79 21.52 4.20
C ARG A 319 -12.25 22.04 5.53
N VAL A 320 -10.93 22.07 5.63
CA VAL A 320 -10.20 22.70 6.72
C VAL A 320 -9.17 23.62 6.10
N GLN A 321 -9.14 24.86 6.56
CA GLN A 321 -8.13 25.83 6.17
C GLN A 321 -7.57 26.46 7.44
N VAL A 322 -6.25 26.39 7.60
CA VAL A 322 -5.54 27.05 8.69
C VAL A 322 -4.69 28.14 8.08
N SER A 323 -4.97 29.39 8.41
CA SER A 323 -4.30 30.55 7.83
C SER A 323 -3.94 31.57 8.90
N GLU A 324 -2.85 32.29 8.69
CA GLU A 324 -2.48 33.46 9.48
C GLU A 324 -3.40 34.63 9.16
N LEU A 325 -3.85 35.35 10.20
CA LEU A 325 -4.43 36.67 10.07
C LEU A 325 -3.35 37.72 10.31
N GLN A 326 -3.13 38.57 9.31
CA GLN A 326 -2.25 39.72 9.46
C GLN A 326 -3.00 40.82 10.24
N GLN A 327 -2.75 40.89 11.55
CA GLN A 327 -3.08 42.06 12.36
C GLN A 327 -1.80 42.70 12.94
N GLY A 328 -1.85 44.02 13.14
CA GLY A 328 -0.75 44.99 13.21
C GLY A 328 0.39 44.83 14.24
N SER A 329 0.58 43.68 14.89
CA SER A 329 1.71 43.45 15.82
C SER A 329 2.85 42.72 15.14
N GLU A 330 4.05 43.30 14.98
CA GLU A 330 5.18 42.65 14.29
C GLU A 330 5.64 41.31 14.92
N THR A 331 5.31 41.04 16.19
CA THR A 331 5.78 39.86 16.94
C THR A 331 4.67 38.88 17.31
N ARG A 332 3.41 39.20 16.98
CA ARG A 332 2.25 38.38 17.34
C ARG A 332 1.33 38.20 16.15
N ARG A 333 0.80 36.99 15.98
CA ARG A 333 -0.11 36.63 14.89
C ARG A 333 -1.27 35.79 15.39
N ASP A 334 -2.44 36.09 14.87
CA ASP A 334 -3.63 35.28 15.07
C ASP A 334 -3.72 34.20 14.00
N ILE A 335 -4.16 33.01 14.40
CA ILE A 335 -4.38 31.89 13.50
C ILE A 335 -5.87 31.69 13.32
N LEU A 336 -6.35 31.84 12.09
CA LEU A 336 -7.72 31.56 11.72
C LEU A 336 -7.86 30.13 11.20
N VAL A 337 -8.69 29.35 11.90
CA VAL A 337 -9.08 28.00 11.54
C VAL A 337 -10.50 28.06 10.98
N VAL A 338 -10.61 27.97 9.65
CA VAL A 338 -11.90 27.90 8.95
C VAL A 338 -12.24 26.45 8.66
N VAL A 339 -13.40 26.01 9.14
CA VAL A 339 -13.90 24.65 8.92
C VAL A 339 -15.26 24.65 8.23
N GLU A 340 -15.47 23.68 7.36
CA GLU A 340 -16.78 23.36 6.81
C GLU A 340 -17.17 21.95 7.29
N GLU A 341 -18.19 21.84 8.13
CA GLU A 341 -18.64 20.55 8.67
C GLU A 341 -19.20 19.62 7.59
N GLY A 342 -18.82 18.35 7.67
CA GLY A 342 -19.32 17.30 6.81
C GLY A 342 -20.61 16.64 7.31
N PRO A 343 -21.20 15.74 6.50
CA PRO A 343 -22.37 14.98 6.91
C PRO A 343 -22.08 14.14 8.16
N VAL A 344 -22.90 14.32 9.19
CA VAL A 344 -22.76 13.58 10.47
C VAL A 344 -23.37 12.18 10.41
N ASN A 345 -24.34 11.94 9.53
CA ASN A 345 -24.96 10.63 9.35
C ASN A 345 -24.35 9.97 8.10
N THR A 346 -23.94 8.72 8.24
CA THR A 346 -23.36 7.93 7.15
C THR A 346 -24.17 6.65 6.98
N ILE A 347 -24.41 6.24 5.73
CA ILE A 347 -24.97 4.94 5.38
C ILE A 347 -24.04 4.33 4.34
N GLY A 348 -23.58 3.12 4.59
CA GLY A 348 -22.82 2.30 3.66
C GLY A 348 -23.53 0.97 3.45
N TYR A 349 -23.41 0.41 2.26
CA TYR A 349 -23.90 -0.93 1.96
C TYR A 349 -23.02 -1.54 0.88
N GLY A 350 -22.97 -2.86 0.85
CA GLY A 350 -22.20 -3.58 -0.16
C GLY A 350 -22.59 -5.05 -0.20
N GLY A 351 -22.10 -5.74 -1.23
CA GLY A 351 -22.35 -7.15 -1.43
C GLY A 351 -21.21 -7.82 -2.16
N GLY A 352 -21.20 -9.14 -2.11
CA GLY A 352 -20.19 -9.95 -2.75
C GLY A 352 -20.59 -11.42 -2.84
N LEU A 353 -19.75 -12.18 -3.53
CA LEU A 353 -19.86 -13.63 -3.63
C LEU A 353 -18.58 -14.28 -3.10
N GLU A 354 -18.71 -15.45 -2.53
CA GLU A 354 -17.62 -16.30 -2.08
C GLU A 354 -17.87 -17.72 -2.58
N GLY A 355 -16.89 -18.36 -3.18
CA GLY A 355 -16.92 -19.78 -3.53
C GLY A 355 -15.76 -20.49 -2.89
N ALA A 356 -16.02 -21.56 -2.13
CA ALA A 356 -14.98 -22.33 -1.45
C ALA A 356 -15.43 -23.78 -1.20
N LEU A 357 -14.47 -24.69 -1.06
CA LEU A 357 -14.74 -26.03 -0.53
C LEU A 357 -14.94 -25.97 0.99
N ARG A 358 -16.00 -26.60 1.49
CA ARG A 358 -16.27 -26.82 2.91
C ARG A 358 -16.38 -28.31 3.20
N THR A 359 -16.06 -28.68 4.44
CA THR A 359 -16.25 -30.05 4.92
C THR A 359 -17.68 -30.24 5.43
N LYS A 360 -18.40 -31.20 4.84
CA LYS A 360 -19.74 -31.67 5.24
C LYS A 360 -19.67 -33.14 5.66
N SER A 361 -20.69 -33.63 6.38
CA SER A 361 -20.85 -35.06 6.67
C SER A 361 -21.66 -35.74 5.57
N ASN A 362 -21.25 -36.93 5.14
CA ASN A 362 -21.94 -37.74 4.14
C ASN A 362 -23.20 -38.37 4.74
N ALA A 363 -24.33 -38.22 4.07
CA ALA A 363 -25.61 -38.71 4.55
C ALA A 363 -25.77 -40.25 4.61
N ALA A 364 -24.92 -41.02 3.91
CA ALA A 364 -25.00 -42.48 3.94
C ALA A 364 -23.99 -43.11 4.92
N THR A 365 -22.86 -42.45 5.14
CA THR A 365 -21.70 -43.04 5.83
C THR A 365 -21.24 -42.24 7.06
N GLY A 366 -21.73 -41.02 7.26
CA GLY A 366 -21.28 -40.11 8.33
C GLY A 366 -19.86 -39.57 8.14
N THR A 367 -19.24 -39.80 6.97
CA THR A 367 -17.84 -39.44 6.69
C THR A 367 -17.68 -38.01 6.21
N ALA A 368 -16.54 -37.38 6.48
CA ALA A 368 -16.26 -36.01 6.10
C ALA A 368 -15.95 -35.88 4.60
N VAL A 369 -16.88 -35.29 3.85
CA VAL A 369 -16.77 -35.01 2.41
C VAL A 369 -16.57 -33.51 2.15
N GLU A 370 -15.77 -33.18 1.14
CA GLU A 370 -15.59 -31.78 0.70
C GLU A 370 -16.66 -31.42 -0.34
N SER A 371 -17.42 -30.34 -0.11
CA SER A 371 -18.45 -29.84 -1.02
C SER A 371 -18.17 -28.38 -1.39
N PHE A 372 -18.30 -28.06 -2.68
CA PHE A 372 -18.12 -26.70 -3.18
C PHE A 372 -19.40 -25.89 -2.98
N GLU A 373 -19.29 -24.79 -2.26
CA GLU A 373 -20.41 -23.92 -1.95
C GLU A 373 -20.15 -22.51 -2.47
N VAL A 374 -21.18 -21.91 -3.07
CA VAL A 374 -21.21 -20.49 -3.45
C VAL A 374 -22.14 -19.75 -2.50
N SER A 375 -21.61 -18.72 -1.84
CA SER A 375 -22.30 -17.94 -0.84
C SER A 375 -22.37 -16.46 -1.23
N PRO A 376 -23.58 -15.96 -1.54
CA PRO A 376 -23.84 -14.53 -1.58
C PRO A 376 -23.80 -13.93 -0.17
N ARG A 377 -23.19 -12.75 -0.06
CA ARG A 377 -23.13 -11.99 1.19
C ARG A 377 -23.39 -10.50 0.96
N GLY A 378 -23.92 -9.86 1.98
CA GLY A 378 -24.19 -8.43 1.98
C GLY A 378 -23.90 -7.82 3.34
N PHE A 379 -23.64 -6.52 3.35
CA PHE A 379 -23.53 -5.73 4.56
C PHE A 379 -24.24 -4.39 4.42
N VAL A 380 -24.64 -3.84 5.56
CA VAL A 380 -25.11 -2.47 5.73
C VAL A 380 -24.43 -1.88 6.97
N GLU A 381 -23.99 -0.65 6.86
CA GLU A 381 -23.41 0.14 7.94
C GLU A 381 -24.18 1.46 8.04
N MET A 382 -24.53 1.84 9.25
CA MET A 382 -25.15 3.13 9.53
C MET A 382 -24.43 3.76 10.71
N GLY A 383 -24.13 5.06 10.61
CA GLY A 383 -23.35 5.74 11.64
C GLY A 383 -23.81 7.17 11.86
N ARG A 384 -23.61 7.64 13.09
CA ARG A 384 -23.71 9.05 13.46
C ARG A 384 -22.41 9.47 14.12
N ARG A 385 -21.76 10.46 13.53
CA ARG A 385 -20.52 11.08 14.00
C ARG A 385 -20.81 12.38 14.76
N ASN A 386 -19.78 12.86 15.47
CA ASN A 386 -19.78 14.12 16.20
C ASN A 386 -20.88 14.29 17.26
N ILE A 387 -21.18 13.23 18.01
CA ILE A 387 -22.19 13.28 19.08
C ILE A 387 -21.68 14.23 20.18
N GLY A 388 -22.50 15.24 20.51
CA GLY A 388 -22.16 16.25 21.51
C GLY A 388 -20.98 17.16 21.12
N GLY A 389 -20.62 17.24 19.83
CA GLY A 389 -19.55 18.13 19.35
C GLY A 389 -18.12 17.71 19.73
N LYS A 390 -17.93 16.45 20.17
CA LYS A 390 -16.66 15.92 20.71
C LYS A 390 -16.04 14.80 19.85
N ASN A 391 -16.36 14.73 18.56
CA ASN A 391 -15.93 13.63 17.68
C ASN A 391 -16.34 12.21 18.15
N ARG A 392 -17.32 12.10 19.04
CA ARG A 392 -17.90 10.82 19.47
C ARG A 392 -18.75 10.25 18.34
N SER A 393 -18.80 8.94 18.20
CA SER A 393 -19.62 8.31 17.15
C SER A 393 -20.34 7.07 17.65
N VAL A 394 -21.51 6.82 17.09
CA VAL A 394 -22.21 5.53 17.18
C VAL A 394 -22.30 4.95 15.78
N THR A 395 -21.88 3.71 15.62
CA THR A 395 -21.96 2.97 14.36
C THR A 395 -22.67 1.65 14.59
N MET A 396 -23.54 1.28 13.67
CA MET A 396 -24.17 -0.03 13.58
C MET A 396 -23.73 -0.67 12.27
N PHE A 397 -23.18 -1.87 12.35
CA PHE A 397 -22.76 -2.68 11.22
C PHE A 397 -23.51 -4.01 11.25
N ALA A 398 -24.11 -4.41 10.14
CA ALA A 398 -24.75 -5.70 9.98
C ALA A 398 -24.29 -6.37 8.69
N ARG A 399 -23.92 -7.66 8.77
CA ARG A 399 -23.64 -8.50 7.61
C ARG A 399 -24.40 -9.81 7.70
N ALA A 400 -24.76 -10.36 6.54
CA ALA A 400 -25.37 -11.67 6.43
C ALA A 400 -24.88 -12.37 5.16
N ALA A 401 -24.80 -13.71 5.22
CA ALA A 401 -24.47 -14.54 4.07
C ALA A 401 -25.47 -15.70 3.95
N ILE A 402 -25.85 -16.00 2.71
CA ILE A 402 -26.70 -17.13 2.37
C ILE A 402 -25.81 -18.35 2.16
N ARG A 403 -26.13 -19.45 2.85
CA ARG A 403 -25.42 -20.72 2.79
C ARG A 403 -26.44 -21.86 2.70
N SER A 404 -25.96 -23.03 2.32
CA SER A 404 -26.68 -24.30 2.43
C SER A 404 -27.13 -24.55 3.88
N ASN A 405 -28.35 -25.04 4.02
CA ASN A 405 -29.00 -25.32 5.30
C ASN A 405 -28.92 -26.81 5.59
N ASP A 406 -27.71 -27.28 5.90
CA ASP A 406 -27.50 -28.67 6.30
C ASP A 406 -27.80 -28.83 7.80
N VAL A 407 -28.82 -29.62 8.14
CA VAL A 407 -29.25 -29.88 9.52
C VAL A 407 -29.02 -31.35 9.86
N VAL A 408 -28.53 -31.63 11.06
CA VAL A 408 -28.41 -33.00 11.59
C VAL A 408 -29.80 -33.54 11.91
N ASN A 409 -30.22 -34.63 11.27
CA ASN A 409 -31.52 -35.26 11.54
C ASN A 409 -31.50 -35.99 12.90
N ALA A 410 -32.14 -35.41 13.91
CA ALA A 410 -32.17 -35.95 15.27
C ALA A 410 -32.96 -37.26 15.41
N ASP A 411 -33.83 -37.59 14.46
CA ASP A 411 -34.72 -38.76 14.51
C ASP A 411 -34.04 -40.05 14.00
N GLN A 412 -32.89 -39.93 13.33
CA GLN A 412 -32.07 -41.06 12.88
C GLN A 412 -30.83 -41.24 13.75
N ARG A 413 -31.01 -41.69 15.00
CA ARG A 413 -29.87 -42.21 15.79
C ARG A 413 -29.39 -43.52 15.17
N VAL A 414 -28.15 -43.52 14.69
CA VAL A 414 -27.46 -44.73 14.22
C VAL A 414 -26.86 -45.43 15.44
N ASP A 415 -27.17 -46.70 15.65
CA ASP A 415 -26.62 -47.51 16.74
C ASP A 415 -25.08 -47.48 16.73
N GLY A 416 -24.46 -47.35 17.91
CA GLY A 416 -23.00 -47.37 18.08
C GLY A 416 -22.28 -46.01 17.96
N GLY A 417 -22.95 -44.90 18.33
CA GLY A 417 -22.28 -43.60 18.48
C GLY A 417 -22.00 -42.85 17.18
N SER A 418 -22.61 -43.25 16.05
CA SER A 418 -22.40 -42.59 14.76
C SER A 418 -23.26 -41.32 14.60
N ILE A 419 -22.73 -40.32 13.87
CA ILE A 419 -23.40 -39.04 13.64
C ILE A 419 -24.58 -39.25 12.68
N ALA A 420 -25.75 -38.68 13.00
CA ALA A 420 -26.88 -38.71 12.10
C ALA A 420 -26.58 -37.93 10.80
N PRO A 421 -27.04 -38.41 9.65
CA PRO A 421 -26.75 -37.77 8.38
C PRO A 421 -27.28 -36.33 8.28
N LEU A 422 -26.58 -35.51 7.50
CA LEU A 422 -27.02 -34.15 7.21
C LEU A 422 -28.16 -34.17 6.18
N GLU A 423 -29.27 -33.53 6.51
CA GLU A 423 -30.35 -33.22 5.58
C GLU A 423 -30.16 -31.83 5.00
N ASP A 424 -30.18 -31.74 3.67
CA ASP A 424 -30.13 -30.46 2.95
C ASP A 424 -31.54 -29.87 2.86
N GLU A 425 -31.81 -28.86 3.69
CA GLU A 425 -33.07 -28.11 3.68
C GLU A 425 -33.02 -26.90 2.73
N GLY A 426 -32.07 -26.87 1.78
CA GLY A 426 -31.93 -25.80 0.79
C GLY A 426 -30.96 -24.70 1.24
N ALA A 427 -31.34 -23.43 1.05
CA ALA A 427 -30.47 -22.28 1.35
C ALA A 427 -31.11 -21.30 2.33
N GLY A 428 -30.31 -20.74 3.24
CA GLY A 428 -30.77 -19.79 4.24
C GLY A 428 -29.69 -18.84 4.77
N PHE A 429 -30.11 -17.84 5.55
CA PHE A 429 -29.20 -16.89 6.23
C PHE A 429 -28.55 -17.54 7.45
N ARG A 430 -27.50 -18.31 7.20
CA ARG A 430 -26.88 -19.15 8.23
C ARG A 430 -25.70 -18.47 8.92
N GLU A 431 -25.09 -17.48 8.27
CA GLU A 431 -24.05 -16.64 8.83
C GLU A 431 -24.53 -15.20 8.90
N TYR A 432 -24.49 -14.60 10.09
CA TYR A 432 -24.78 -13.18 10.26
C TYR A 432 -23.95 -12.60 11.39
N ARG A 433 -23.76 -11.28 11.36
CA ARG A 433 -23.15 -10.53 12.45
C ARG A 433 -23.75 -9.14 12.52
N VAL A 434 -24.16 -8.73 13.71
CA VAL A 434 -24.63 -7.38 14.03
C VAL A 434 -23.74 -6.81 15.12
N LEU A 435 -23.15 -5.65 14.87
CA LEU A 435 -22.22 -4.97 15.75
C LEU A 435 -22.67 -3.51 15.91
N GLY A 436 -23.01 -3.12 17.13
CA GLY A 436 -23.16 -1.72 17.53
C GLY A 436 -21.93 -1.26 18.28
N THR A 437 -21.38 -0.10 17.94
CA THR A 437 -20.16 0.45 18.55
C THR A 437 -20.35 1.92 18.87
N TYR A 438 -20.14 2.29 20.13
CA TYR A 438 -19.91 3.65 20.58
C TYR A 438 -18.40 3.89 20.66
N ARG A 439 -17.93 4.98 20.06
CA ARG A 439 -16.54 5.45 20.13
C ARG A 439 -16.48 6.80 20.82
N GLU A 440 -15.60 6.89 21.79
CA GLU A 440 -15.19 8.12 22.46
C GLU A 440 -13.69 8.32 22.29
N PRO A 441 -13.28 9.19 21.36
CA PRO A 441 -11.88 9.56 21.22
C PRO A 441 -11.42 10.35 22.43
N ARG A 442 -10.15 10.20 22.82
CA ARG A 442 -9.57 10.91 23.97
C ARG A 442 -10.42 10.82 25.24
N PHE A 443 -10.80 9.61 25.61
CA PHE A 443 -11.61 9.32 26.78
C PHE A 443 -10.99 9.94 28.04
N LEU A 444 -11.81 10.66 28.81
CA LEU A 444 -11.38 11.43 29.99
C LEU A 444 -10.23 12.40 29.71
N ASP A 445 -10.19 13.00 28.52
CA ASP A 445 -9.15 13.91 28.06
C ASP A 445 -7.73 13.30 28.06
N THR A 446 -7.65 11.97 28.03
CA THR A 446 -6.39 11.22 27.89
C THR A 446 -6.05 10.97 26.42
N GLY A 447 -4.89 10.38 26.15
CA GLY A 447 -4.55 9.88 24.81
C GLY A 447 -5.27 8.59 24.40
N ILE A 448 -6.18 8.07 25.23
CA ILE A 448 -6.84 6.77 25.03
C ILE A 448 -8.15 6.95 24.27
N ASP A 449 -8.35 6.17 23.21
CA ASP A 449 -9.64 6.05 22.53
C ASP A 449 -10.42 4.88 23.14
N LEU A 450 -11.64 5.15 23.63
CA LEU A 450 -12.54 4.15 24.18
C LEU A 450 -13.56 3.69 23.14
N LEU A 451 -13.71 2.37 23.02
CA LEU A 451 -14.78 1.71 22.27
C LEU A 451 -15.65 0.90 23.23
N VAL A 452 -16.96 1.01 23.08
CA VAL A 452 -17.94 0.15 23.76
C VAL A 452 -18.83 -0.46 22.70
N SER A 453 -18.87 -1.78 22.65
CA SER A 453 -19.53 -2.51 21.58
C SER A 453 -20.44 -3.62 22.09
N VAL A 454 -21.53 -3.83 21.35
CA VAL A 454 -22.45 -4.96 21.52
C VAL A 454 -22.46 -5.74 20.20
N ASP A 455 -22.27 -7.04 20.29
CA ASP A 455 -22.06 -7.92 19.14
C ASP A 455 -22.93 -9.17 19.27
N ALA A 456 -23.61 -9.52 18.17
CA ALA A 456 -24.36 -10.75 18.03
C ALA A 456 -23.98 -11.40 16.70
N GLU A 457 -23.46 -12.63 16.75
CA GLU A 457 -23.01 -13.36 15.57
C GLU A 457 -23.56 -14.78 15.55
N GLN A 458 -23.79 -15.28 14.35
CA GLN A 458 -23.96 -16.70 14.07
C GLN A 458 -23.00 -17.09 12.96
N ALA A 459 -22.30 -18.19 13.16
CA ALA A 459 -21.33 -18.70 12.21
C ALA A 459 -21.30 -20.23 12.22
N ILE A 460 -20.76 -20.77 11.13
CA ILE A 460 -20.66 -22.21 10.86
C ILE A 460 -19.20 -22.63 10.97
N ARG A 461 -18.97 -23.78 11.60
CA ARG A 461 -17.71 -24.55 11.54
C ARG A 461 -17.98 -25.88 10.86
N SER A 462 -16.92 -26.60 10.50
CA SER A 462 -17.04 -27.96 9.95
C SER A 462 -17.76 -28.90 10.93
N SER A 463 -17.48 -28.78 12.22
CA SER A 463 -17.99 -29.64 13.28
C SER A 463 -19.26 -29.17 13.99
N PHE A 464 -19.60 -27.88 13.97
CA PHE A 464 -20.77 -27.35 14.68
C PHE A 464 -21.14 -25.97 14.15
N ASP A 465 -22.34 -25.51 14.47
CA ASP A 465 -22.73 -24.11 14.33
C ASP A 465 -22.71 -23.43 15.70
N PHE A 466 -22.54 -22.11 15.74
CA PHE A 466 -22.59 -21.37 16.98
C PHE A 466 -23.28 -20.02 16.85
N ASN A 467 -23.91 -19.59 17.94
CA ASN A 467 -24.41 -18.23 18.14
C ASN A 467 -23.67 -17.61 19.32
N ARG A 468 -23.10 -16.42 19.14
CA ARG A 468 -22.43 -15.68 20.21
C ARG A 468 -23.08 -14.31 20.38
N ARG A 469 -23.32 -13.94 21.63
CA ARG A 469 -23.75 -12.59 22.02
C ARG A 469 -22.78 -12.06 23.06
N GLN A 470 -22.17 -10.92 22.79
CA GLN A 470 -21.13 -10.35 23.65
C GLN A 470 -21.24 -8.84 23.74
N THR A 471 -20.80 -8.30 24.87
CA THR A 471 -20.54 -6.87 25.06
C THR A 471 -19.08 -6.71 25.45
N PHE A 472 -18.40 -5.71 24.90
CA PHE A 472 -17.01 -5.46 25.25
C PHE A 472 -16.69 -3.98 25.28
N ALA A 473 -15.72 -3.63 26.12
CA ALA A 473 -15.12 -2.32 26.19
C ALA A 473 -13.62 -2.45 25.87
N GLU A 474 -13.11 -1.56 25.02
CA GLU A 474 -11.72 -1.56 24.58
C GLU A 474 -11.14 -0.14 24.69
N GLY A 475 -10.04 0.00 25.41
CA GLY A 475 -9.25 1.22 25.45
C GLY A 475 -7.99 1.04 24.62
N SER A 476 -7.75 1.94 23.67
CA SER A 476 -6.59 1.86 22.77
C SER A 476 -5.78 3.15 22.73
N HIS A 477 -4.47 3.04 22.54
CA HIS A 477 -3.57 4.17 22.38
C HIS A 477 -2.57 3.89 21.25
N ARG A 478 -2.44 4.86 20.33
CA ARG A 478 -1.54 4.76 19.18
C ARG A 478 -0.37 5.74 19.33
N PHE A 479 0.85 5.24 19.17
CA PHE A 479 2.08 6.01 19.22
C PHE A 479 2.93 5.71 17.97
N GLY A 480 2.80 6.58 16.97
CA GLY A 480 3.43 6.41 15.65
C GLY A 480 2.86 5.20 14.90
N VAL A 481 3.74 4.24 14.59
CA VAL A 481 3.39 2.99 13.90
C VAL A 481 2.90 1.89 14.84
N TYR A 482 2.97 2.11 16.16
CA TYR A 482 2.58 1.14 17.17
C TYR A 482 1.21 1.48 17.76
N SER A 483 0.45 0.45 18.13
CA SER A 483 -0.79 0.58 18.90
C SER A 483 -0.82 -0.45 20.03
N VAL A 484 -1.33 -0.03 21.18
CA VAL A 484 -1.65 -0.91 22.31
C VAL A 484 -3.13 -0.79 22.62
N ALA A 485 -3.80 -1.90 22.89
CA ALA A 485 -5.17 -1.90 23.36
C ALA A 485 -5.41 -2.94 24.44
N GLY A 486 -6.26 -2.59 25.40
CA GLY A 486 -6.78 -3.48 26.42
C GLY A 486 -8.30 -3.62 26.25
N ARG A 487 -8.80 -4.86 26.25
CA ARG A 487 -10.22 -5.17 26.04
C ARG A 487 -10.75 -6.06 27.14
N TYR A 488 -11.92 -5.73 27.67
CA TYR A 488 -12.71 -6.63 28.49
C TYR A 488 -13.98 -7.01 27.74
N ALA A 489 -14.26 -8.30 27.62
CA ALA A 489 -15.42 -8.84 26.93
C ALA A 489 -16.20 -9.79 27.84
N LEU A 490 -17.53 -9.64 27.86
CA LEU A 490 -18.44 -10.55 28.54
C LEU A 490 -19.49 -11.01 27.53
N GLY A 491 -19.63 -12.33 27.37
CA GLY A 491 -20.57 -12.88 26.40
C GLY A 491 -20.97 -14.31 26.69
N ARG A 492 -21.95 -14.79 25.91
CA ARG A 492 -22.40 -16.18 25.93
C ARG A 492 -22.33 -16.75 24.52
N THR A 493 -21.74 -17.94 24.40
CA THR A 493 -21.67 -18.68 23.15
C THR A 493 -22.52 -19.94 23.27
N ARG A 494 -23.44 -20.16 22.33
CA ARG A 494 -24.29 -21.35 22.24
C ARG A 494 -23.86 -22.21 21.04
N LEU A 495 -23.65 -23.50 21.23
CA LEU A 495 -23.40 -24.46 20.16
C LEU A 495 -24.72 -25.13 19.73
N PHE A 496 -24.84 -25.49 18.45
CA PHE A 496 -25.96 -26.24 17.90
C PHE A 496 -25.56 -26.93 16.60
N ASN A 497 -26.40 -27.84 16.09
CA ASN A 497 -26.15 -28.59 14.85
C ASN A 497 -24.76 -29.26 14.86
N GLU A 498 -24.46 -29.97 15.95
CA GLU A 498 -23.17 -30.62 16.20
C GLU A 498 -23.02 -31.86 15.31
N ARG A 499 -21.90 -31.93 14.60
CA ARG A 499 -21.57 -32.93 13.57
C ARG A 499 -20.37 -33.78 13.98
N ILE A 500 -20.18 -33.97 15.28
CA ILE A 500 -19.18 -34.87 15.87
C ILE A 500 -19.93 -35.85 16.77
N ALA A 501 -19.56 -37.13 16.71
CA ALA A 501 -20.12 -38.19 17.54
C ALA A 501 -19.95 -37.87 19.03
N GLU A 502 -20.95 -38.20 19.86
CA GLU A 502 -20.95 -37.89 21.30
C GLU A 502 -19.72 -38.46 22.04
N ASP A 503 -19.27 -39.66 21.65
CA ASP A 503 -18.05 -40.29 22.18
C ASP A 503 -16.75 -39.59 21.76
N ASP A 504 -16.78 -38.88 20.63
CA ASP A 504 -15.63 -38.14 20.09
C ASP A 504 -15.66 -36.65 20.51
N GLN A 505 -16.72 -36.20 21.21
CA GLN A 505 -16.82 -34.88 21.82
C GLN A 505 -15.96 -34.81 23.08
N ILE A 506 -15.32 -33.66 23.29
CA ILE A 506 -14.56 -33.43 24.52
C ILE A 506 -15.55 -33.10 25.63
N ASP A 507 -15.37 -33.71 26.82
CA ASP A 507 -16.27 -33.58 27.98
C ASP A 507 -16.70 -32.12 28.26
N ILE A 508 -15.80 -31.14 28.10
CA ILE A 508 -16.12 -29.72 28.33
C ILE A 508 -17.21 -29.19 27.40
N ASP A 509 -17.26 -29.65 26.16
CA ASP A 509 -18.27 -29.21 25.19
C ASP A 509 -19.63 -29.83 25.51
N ARG A 510 -19.66 -31.09 25.99
CA ARG A 510 -20.87 -31.77 26.47
C ARG A 510 -21.47 -31.09 27.71
N ILE A 511 -20.64 -30.74 28.70
CA ILE A 511 -21.09 -30.12 29.96
C ILE A 511 -21.67 -28.73 29.76
N PHE A 512 -21.06 -27.95 28.87
CA PHE A 512 -21.48 -26.58 28.58
C PHE A 512 -22.46 -26.50 27.41
N ASN A 513 -23.07 -27.62 27.01
CA ASN A 513 -24.17 -27.67 26.05
C ASN A 513 -25.48 -27.21 26.75
N PRO A 514 -26.22 -26.23 26.20
CA PRO A 514 -26.04 -25.63 24.89
C PRO A 514 -25.17 -24.37 24.86
N GLY A 515 -24.74 -23.78 25.98
CA GLY A 515 -23.78 -22.67 25.87
C GLY A 515 -23.01 -22.28 27.13
N VAL A 516 -21.86 -21.64 26.89
CA VAL A 516 -20.89 -21.18 27.89
C VAL A 516 -20.86 -19.66 28.00
N ARG A 517 -20.81 -19.13 29.23
CA ARG A 517 -20.51 -17.71 29.49
C ARG A 517 -19.00 -17.51 29.62
N LEU A 518 -18.48 -16.58 28.86
CA LEU A 518 -17.06 -16.22 28.84
C LEU A 518 -16.88 -14.76 29.22
N GLY A 519 -16.02 -14.56 30.21
CA GLY A 519 -15.52 -13.26 30.64
C GLY A 519 -14.02 -13.21 30.41
N THR A 520 -13.59 -12.38 29.46
CA THR A 520 -12.23 -12.41 28.91
C THR A 520 -11.60 -11.03 28.98
N PHE A 521 -10.40 -10.95 29.55
CA PHE A 521 -9.54 -9.79 29.42
C PHE A 521 -8.47 -10.06 28.38
N SER A 522 -8.27 -9.12 27.46
CA SER A 522 -7.36 -9.24 26.33
C SER A 522 -6.45 -8.02 26.24
N VAL A 523 -5.20 -8.25 25.86
CA VAL A 523 -4.23 -7.21 25.51
C VAL A 523 -3.77 -7.46 24.09
N SER A 524 -3.78 -6.42 23.26
CA SER A 524 -3.25 -6.45 21.90
C SER A 524 -2.17 -5.41 21.67
N LEU A 525 -1.13 -5.80 20.95
CA LEU A 525 -0.04 -4.95 20.52
C LEU A 525 0.07 -5.08 19.00
N SER A 526 0.12 -3.96 18.29
CA SER A 526 0.32 -3.96 16.84
C SER A 526 1.39 -2.97 16.39
N ARG A 527 2.03 -3.31 15.28
CA ARG A 527 2.91 -2.44 14.50
C ARG A 527 2.47 -2.53 13.04
N ASP A 528 2.07 -1.41 12.45
CA ASP A 528 1.66 -1.36 11.04
C ASP A 528 2.44 -0.28 10.29
N THR A 529 3.26 -0.70 9.34
CA THR A 529 4.06 0.15 8.47
C THR A 529 3.74 -0.08 6.99
N ARG A 530 2.61 -0.75 6.70
CA ARG A 530 2.19 -1.02 5.33
C ARG A 530 1.88 0.29 4.60
N ASP A 531 2.20 0.33 3.33
CA ASP A 531 1.90 1.45 2.44
C ASP A 531 0.39 1.57 2.14
N ASP A 532 -0.28 0.42 1.99
CA ASP A 532 -1.72 0.31 1.79
C ASP A 532 -2.29 -0.80 2.69
N ALA A 533 -3.44 -0.58 3.31
CA ALA A 533 -4.04 -1.54 4.24
C ALA A 533 -4.76 -2.72 3.54
N LEU A 534 -5.23 -2.50 2.31
CA LEU A 534 -6.03 -3.44 1.50
C LEU A 534 -5.16 -4.18 0.49
N GLU A 535 -4.27 -3.48 -0.19
CA GLU A 535 -3.31 -4.05 -1.14
C GLU A 535 -1.88 -3.57 -0.87
N PRO A 536 -1.25 -4.07 0.19
CA PRO A 536 0.11 -3.68 0.55
C PRO A 536 1.11 -4.10 -0.53
N THR A 537 2.03 -3.21 -0.88
CA THR A 537 3.18 -3.52 -1.75
C THR A 537 4.51 -3.44 -1.02
N GLU A 538 4.58 -2.67 0.08
CA GLU A 538 5.74 -2.55 0.95
C GLU A 538 5.32 -2.46 2.42
N GLY A 539 6.29 -2.66 3.32
CA GLY A 539 6.07 -2.54 4.76
C GLY A 539 5.66 -3.85 5.43
N GLU A 540 5.19 -3.73 6.67
CA GLU A 540 4.99 -4.86 7.58
C GLU A 540 3.76 -4.63 8.48
N LEU A 541 3.08 -5.72 8.82
CA LEU A 541 2.05 -5.76 9.85
C LEU A 541 2.43 -6.83 10.87
N VAL A 542 2.58 -6.46 12.13
CA VAL A 542 2.75 -7.39 13.24
C VAL A 542 1.64 -7.14 14.24
N LEU A 543 0.92 -8.18 14.65
CA LEU A 543 -0.11 -8.13 15.67
C LEU A 543 0.09 -9.30 16.63
N GLY A 544 0.15 -9.00 17.93
CA GLY A 544 0.02 -9.99 18.98
C GLY A 544 -1.21 -9.69 19.82
N TYR A 545 -1.99 -10.72 20.16
CA TYR A 545 -3.01 -10.63 21.20
C TYR A 545 -2.88 -11.77 22.21
N GLY A 546 -3.05 -11.45 23.48
CA GLY A 546 -3.15 -12.40 24.58
C GLY A 546 -4.48 -12.21 25.29
N SER A 547 -5.15 -13.30 25.63
CA SER A 547 -6.49 -13.33 26.23
C SER A 547 -6.51 -14.28 27.43
N LEU A 548 -7.12 -13.84 28.52
CA LEU A 548 -7.30 -14.59 29.75
C LEU A 548 -8.79 -14.62 30.10
N ALA A 549 -9.37 -15.83 30.08
CA ALA A 549 -10.70 -16.10 30.62
C ALA A 549 -10.55 -16.69 32.02
N ALA A 550 -11.23 -16.10 33.00
CA ALA A 550 -11.17 -16.54 34.39
C ALA A 550 -12.48 -16.24 35.13
N ASN A 551 -12.75 -16.99 36.20
CA ASN A 551 -13.93 -16.76 37.04
C ASN A 551 -13.97 -15.35 37.63
N ALA A 552 -12.80 -14.77 37.96
CA ALA A 552 -12.67 -13.39 38.42
C ALA A 552 -13.20 -12.35 37.40
N PHE A 553 -13.31 -12.73 36.14
CA PHE A 553 -13.84 -11.92 35.04
C PHE A 553 -15.27 -12.34 34.63
N GLY A 554 -15.93 -13.21 35.40
CA GLY A 554 -17.29 -13.68 35.11
C GLY A 554 -17.38 -14.87 34.14
N SER A 555 -16.24 -15.47 33.79
CA SER A 555 -16.18 -16.67 32.95
C SER A 555 -16.62 -17.92 33.71
N GLU A 556 -17.26 -18.88 33.03
CA GLU A 556 -17.57 -20.22 33.57
C GLU A 556 -16.45 -21.23 33.32
N VAL A 557 -15.60 -20.93 32.33
CA VAL A 557 -14.44 -21.74 31.95
C VAL A 557 -13.19 -20.87 31.98
N GLY A 558 -12.12 -21.40 32.57
CA GLY A 558 -10.82 -20.73 32.64
C GLY A 558 -9.89 -21.19 31.53
N PHE A 559 -9.29 -20.26 30.80
CA PHE A 559 -8.25 -20.56 29.82
C PHE A 559 -7.40 -19.33 29.50
N MET A 560 -6.23 -19.57 28.92
CA MET A 560 -5.39 -18.55 28.31
C MET A 560 -5.23 -18.85 26.82
N LYS A 561 -5.27 -17.81 25.99
CA LYS A 561 -5.09 -17.90 24.54
C LYS A 561 -4.18 -16.79 24.06
N THR A 562 -3.16 -17.14 23.30
CA THR A 562 -2.21 -16.22 22.67
C THR A 562 -2.24 -16.44 21.17
N TYR A 563 -2.17 -15.36 20.41
CA TYR A 563 -2.11 -15.41 18.97
C TYR A 563 -1.21 -14.31 18.44
N LEU A 564 -0.26 -14.69 17.61
CA LEU A 564 0.70 -13.80 16.98
C LEU A 564 0.53 -13.94 15.46
N GLN A 565 0.52 -12.82 14.75
CA GLN A 565 0.60 -12.81 13.29
C GLN A 565 1.57 -11.73 12.81
N GLY A 566 2.30 -12.03 11.76
CA GLY A 566 3.25 -11.14 11.11
C GLY A 566 3.15 -11.27 9.60
N PHE A 567 3.12 -10.15 8.88
CA PHE A 567 3.17 -10.09 7.43
C PHE A 567 4.22 -9.08 6.99
N ALA A 568 5.00 -9.41 5.97
CA ALA A 568 5.94 -8.50 5.33
C ALA A 568 5.73 -8.49 3.82
N PHE A 569 5.77 -7.29 3.25
CA PHE A 569 5.57 -7.03 1.83
C PHE A 569 6.79 -6.33 1.27
N ARG A 570 7.30 -6.79 0.13
CA ARG A 570 8.48 -6.22 -0.52
C ARG A 570 8.29 -6.20 -2.03
N ARG A 571 8.57 -5.05 -2.66
CA ARG A 571 8.71 -4.97 -4.11
C ARG A 571 10.00 -5.62 -4.56
N MET A 572 9.93 -6.48 -5.58
CA MET A 572 11.09 -7.12 -6.15
C MET A 572 11.74 -6.19 -7.17
N THR A 573 13.04 -5.90 -7.00
CA THR A 573 13.78 -4.98 -7.88
C THR A 573 14.09 -5.57 -9.25
N PHE A 574 14.12 -6.90 -9.35
CA PHE A 574 14.50 -7.62 -10.58
C PHE A 574 13.32 -7.95 -11.51
N VAL A 575 12.06 -7.84 -11.04
CA VAL A 575 10.86 -7.91 -11.89
C VAL A 575 9.95 -6.72 -11.57
N PRO A 576 9.84 -5.74 -12.47
CA PRO A 576 9.04 -4.54 -12.24
C PRO A 576 7.57 -4.86 -11.92
N GLY A 577 7.07 -4.26 -10.84
CA GLY A 577 5.67 -4.42 -10.42
C GLY A 577 5.37 -5.72 -9.65
N THR A 578 6.38 -6.55 -9.37
CA THR A 578 6.21 -7.79 -8.59
C THR A 578 6.36 -7.54 -7.09
N VAL A 579 5.47 -8.12 -6.29
CA VAL A 579 5.47 -8.02 -4.83
C VAL A 579 5.57 -9.41 -4.22
N LEU A 580 6.52 -9.59 -3.30
CA LEU A 580 6.57 -10.75 -2.42
C LEU A 580 5.83 -10.42 -1.11
N ALA A 581 4.84 -11.24 -0.77
CA ALA A 581 4.17 -11.22 0.50
C ALA A 581 4.53 -12.50 1.28
N VAL A 582 5.04 -12.33 2.50
CA VAL A 582 5.29 -13.44 3.42
C VAL A 582 4.51 -13.22 4.70
N GLY A 583 3.99 -14.29 5.28
CA GLY A 583 3.17 -14.25 6.48
C GLY A 583 3.46 -15.42 7.41
N ALA A 584 3.30 -15.20 8.71
CA ALA A 584 3.35 -16.24 9.72
C ALA A 584 2.24 -16.00 10.76
N ARG A 585 1.65 -17.09 11.26
CA ARG A 585 0.64 -17.08 12.32
C ARG A 585 0.93 -18.19 13.32
N LEU A 586 0.87 -17.85 14.61
CA LEU A 586 1.04 -18.77 15.73
C LEU A 586 -0.12 -18.58 16.70
N GLY A 587 -0.86 -19.65 16.97
CA GLY A 587 -1.93 -19.68 17.96
C GLY A 587 -1.61 -20.71 19.03
N LEU A 588 -1.68 -20.32 20.30
CA LEU A 588 -1.43 -21.19 21.45
C LEU A 588 -2.53 -20.96 22.48
N ALA A 589 -3.23 -22.02 22.87
CA ALA A 589 -4.26 -21.97 23.87
C ALA A 589 -4.03 -23.04 24.94
N ARG A 590 -4.45 -22.76 26.17
CA ARG A 590 -4.36 -23.70 27.29
C ARG A 590 -5.55 -23.51 28.22
N GLY A 591 -6.33 -24.57 28.39
CA GLY A 591 -7.38 -24.63 29.40
C GLY A 591 -6.79 -24.73 30.80
N PHE A 592 -7.47 -24.12 31.77
CA PHE A 592 -7.14 -24.32 33.18
C PHE A 592 -7.77 -25.61 33.70
N THR A 593 -7.15 -26.18 34.73
CA THR A 593 -7.60 -27.45 35.31
C THR A 593 -8.97 -27.30 35.94
N ARG A 594 -9.88 -28.18 35.56
CA ARG A 594 -11.20 -28.34 36.18
C ARG A 594 -11.46 -29.79 36.53
N LEU A 595 -12.15 -30.00 37.64
CA LEU A 595 -12.73 -31.29 37.99
C LEU A 595 -14.17 -31.33 37.46
N VAL A 596 -14.46 -32.37 36.71
CA VAL A 596 -15.73 -32.62 36.04
C VAL A 596 -16.28 -33.93 36.59
N GLU A 597 -17.54 -33.96 36.97
CA GLU A 597 -18.25 -35.21 37.25
C GLU A 597 -18.70 -35.81 35.92
N ASP A 598 -18.32 -37.05 35.67
CA ASP A 598 -18.71 -37.86 34.52
C ASP A 598 -19.19 -39.23 35.00
N PHE A 599 -19.70 -40.07 34.10
CA PHE A 599 -20.14 -41.43 34.46
C PHE A 599 -19.21 -42.47 33.81
N ASP A 600 -18.83 -43.51 34.55
CA ASP A 600 -18.14 -44.67 33.98
C ASP A 600 -19.11 -45.56 33.19
N ASP A 601 -18.59 -46.57 32.48
CA ASP A 601 -19.36 -47.54 31.70
C ASP A 601 -20.38 -48.34 32.55
N GLN A 602 -20.28 -48.25 33.88
CA GLN A 602 -21.15 -48.91 34.87
C GLN A 602 -22.15 -47.94 35.50
N GLY A 603 -22.15 -46.66 35.10
CA GLY A 603 -23.05 -45.61 35.59
C GLY A 603 -22.63 -44.96 36.91
N ASN A 604 -21.41 -45.19 37.41
CA ASN A 604 -20.91 -44.53 38.62
C ASN A 604 -20.33 -43.16 38.31
N THR A 605 -20.55 -42.19 39.20
CA THR A 605 -19.95 -40.86 39.06
C THR A 605 -18.44 -40.91 39.30
N VAL A 606 -17.67 -40.56 38.28
CA VAL A 606 -16.20 -40.42 38.29
C VAL A 606 -15.81 -38.96 38.10
N VAL A 607 -14.88 -38.48 38.92
CA VAL A 607 -14.36 -37.11 38.79
C VAL A 607 -13.18 -37.10 37.83
N LYS A 608 -13.38 -36.60 36.61
CA LYS A 608 -12.36 -36.42 35.59
C LYS A 608 -11.69 -35.05 35.71
N ARG A 609 -10.38 -35.00 35.49
CA ARG A 609 -9.62 -33.75 35.41
C ARG A 609 -9.51 -33.32 33.95
N VAL A 610 -10.12 -32.20 33.59
CA VAL A 610 -10.15 -31.68 32.21
C VAL A 610 -9.38 -30.36 32.13
N GLN A 611 -8.52 -30.21 31.12
CA GLN A 611 -7.69 -29.01 30.86
C GLN A 611 -7.87 -28.51 29.42
N VAL A 612 -9.12 -28.38 28.97
CA VAL A 612 -9.42 -28.13 27.55
C VAL A 612 -10.14 -26.80 27.37
N VAL A 613 -9.92 -26.18 26.21
CA VAL A 613 -10.56 -24.93 25.79
C VAL A 613 -11.90 -25.26 25.13
N PRO A 614 -12.98 -24.48 25.35
CA PRO A 614 -14.27 -24.71 24.68
C PRO A 614 -14.14 -24.72 23.15
N ALA A 615 -14.92 -25.54 22.46
CA ALA A 615 -14.82 -25.72 21.01
C ALA A 615 -14.88 -24.40 20.20
N SER A 616 -15.76 -23.49 20.60
CA SER A 616 -15.90 -22.16 19.98
C SER A 616 -14.67 -21.24 20.11
N GLU A 617 -13.73 -21.59 21.00
CA GLU A 617 -12.51 -20.83 21.27
C GLU A 617 -11.24 -21.54 20.75
N ARG A 618 -11.36 -22.75 20.17
CA ARG A 618 -10.23 -23.48 19.56
C ARG A 618 -9.82 -22.87 18.22
N PHE A 619 -8.63 -23.24 17.75
CA PHE A 619 -8.12 -22.86 16.43
C PHE A 619 -8.57 -23.87 15.36
N PHE A 620 -8.92 -23.35 14.19
CA PHE A 620 -9.24 -24.11 12.98
C PHE A 620 -8.36 -23.58 11.84
N GLY A 621 -8.10 -24.41 10.83
CA GLY A 621 -7.28 -24.06 9.69
C GLY A 621 -7.73 -24.77 8.42
N GLY A 622 -7.26 -24.30 7.27
CA GLY A 622 -7.79 -24.64 5.95
C GLY A 622 -8.70 -23.53 5.41
N GLY A 623 -8.83 -23.46 4.09
CA GLY A 623 -9.56 -22.40 3.39
C GLY A 623 -8.66 -21.37 2.69
N ASP A 624 -9.28 -20.30 2.21
CA ASP A 624 -8.66 -19.26 1.35
C ASP A 624 -7.78 -18.26 2.12
N SER A 625 -7.97 -18.16 3.44
CA SER A 625 -7.32 -17.20 4.34
C SER A 625 -6.17 -17.79 5.16
N THR A 626 -6.08 -19.12 5.26
CA THR A 626 -5.07 -19.85 6.06
C THR A 626 -4.14 -20.67 5.18
N VAL A 627 -4.46 -21.93 4.87
CA VAL A 627 -3.65 -22.80 4.01
C VAL A 627 -4.47 -23.20 2.80
N ARG A 628 -4.24 -22.51 1.67
CA ARG A 628 -4.95 -22.77 0.41
C ARG A 628 -4.61 -24.14 -0.14
N GLY A 629 -5.61 -24.77 -0.76
CA GLY A 629 -5.56 -26.17 -1.18
C GLY A 629 -6.31 -27.10 -0.24
N PHE A 630 -6.67 -26.67 0.97
CA PHE A 630 -7.48 -27.41 1.94
C PHE A 630 -8.87 -26.79 2.07
N ALA A 631 -9.93 -27.60 2.14
CA ALA A 631 -11.27 -27.11 2.44
C ALA A 631 -11.30 -26.33 3.78
N GLN A 632 -12.29 -25.46 3.92
CA GLN A 632 -12.48 -24.65 5.13
C GLN A 632 -12.51 -25.54 6.38
N ASP A 633 -11.72 -25.21 7.39
CA ASP A 633 -11.59 -25.91 8.67
C ASP A 633 -11.09 -27.38 8.58
N ARG A 634 -10.53 -27.81 7.44
CA ARG A 634 -10.08 -29.20 7.21
C ARG A 634 -8.66 -29.52 7.71
N LEU A 635 -7.85 -28.52 7.98
CA LEU A 635 -6.45 -28.68 8.37
C LEU A 635 -6.34 -29.17 9.83
N GLY A 636 -5.52 -30.21 10.06
CA GLY A 636 -5.27 -30.78 11.39
C GLY A 636 -4.36 -32.01 11.34
N THR A 637 -3.76 -32.33 12.48
CA THR A 637 -3.12 -33.64 12.75
C THR A 637 -4.18 -34.74 12.92
N GLU A 638 -3.79 -36.01 12.89
CA GLU A 638 -4.69 -37.14 13.14
C GLU A 638 -5.42 -37.04 14.49
N ALA A 639 -4.81 -36.47 15.53
CA ALA A 639 -5.47 -36.23 16.82
C ALA A 639 -6.59 -35.16 16.78
N VAL A 640 -6.51 -34.21 15.83
CA VAL A 640 -7.46 -33.10 15.69
C VAL A 640 -8.66 -33.51 14.84
N LEU A 641 -8.43 -34.40 13.87
CA LEU A 641 -9.47 -34.97 13.03
C LEU A 641 -10.12 -36.15 13.75
N ASP A 642 -11.44 -36.24 13.76
CA ASP A 642 -12.12 -37.43 14.27
C ASP A 642 -11.95 -38.62 13.31
N ARG A 643 -12.50 -39.79 13.69
CA ARG A 643 -12.46 -41.02 12.88
C ARG A 643 -13.08 -40.86 11.48
N ASN A 644 -13.96 -39.88 11.32
CA ASN A 644 -14.68 -39.56 10.09
C ASN A 644 -13.99 -38.46 9.29
N GLY A 645 -12.94 -37.83 9.81
CA GLY A 645 -12.20 -36.74 9.18
C GLY A 645 -12.78 -35.35 9.43
N VAL A 646 -13.71 -35.16 10.37
CA VAL A 646 -14.20 -33.83 10.77
C VAL A 646 -13.22 -33.21 11.78
N SER A 647 -12.90 -31.93 11.64
CA SER A 647 -11.99 -31.24 12.56
C SER A 647 -12.69 -30.82 13.84
N ARG A 648 -12.13 -31.20 14.99
CA ARG A 648 -12.60 -30.80 16.33
C ARG A 648 -11.98 -29.47 16.81
N GLY A 649 -11.10 -28.89 15.98
CA GLY A 649 -10.26 -27.76 16.34
C GLY A 649 -9.16 -28.15 17.32
N GLY A 650 -8.15 -27.29 17.46
CA GLY A 650 -7.00 -27.56 18.32
C GLY A 650 -6.58 -26.36 19.16
N ASN A 651 -5.72 -26.61 20.14
CA ASN A 651 -5.15 -25.57 21.00
C ASN A 651 -3.81 -25.04 20.47
N GLY A 652 -3.23 -25.66 19.45
CA GLY A 652 -2.05 -25.17 18.74
C GLY A 652 -2.37 -24.86 17.26
N LEU A 653 -1.80 -23.79 16.73
CA LEU A 653 -1.89 -23.41 15.32
C LEU A 653 -0.55 -22.85 14.87
N LEU A 654 -0.04 -23.32 13.75
CA LEU A 654 1.14 -22.75 13.10
C LEU A 654 0.91 -22.68 11.60
N ILE A 655 1.02 -21.48 11.01
CA ILE A 655 0.85 -21.25 9.57
C ILE A 655 1.96 -20.32 9.07
N PHE A 656 2.46 -20.62 7.88
CA PHE A 656 3.33 -19.80 7.06
C PHE A 656 2.68 -19.62 5.68
N ASN A 657 2.68 -18.40 5.18
CA ASN A 657 2.12 -18.05 3.88
C ASN A 657 3.18 -17.35 3.05
N THR A 658 3.35 -17.77 1.81
CA THR A 658 4.22 -17.09 0.84
C THR A 658 3.42 -16.86 -0.43
N GLU A 659 3.37 -15.63 -0.93
CA GLU A 659 2.66 -15.26 -2.15
C GLU A 659 3.51 -14.29 -2.98
N LEU A 660 3.72 -14.63 -4.25
CA LEU A 660 4.35 -13.78 -5.24
C LEU A 660 3.27 -13.21 -6.16
N ARG A 661 3.09 -11.88 -6.14
CA ARG A 661 2.11 -11.15 -6.95
C ARG A 661 2.84 -10.48 -8.11
N PHE A 662 2.29 -10.57 -9.31
CA PHE A 662 2.93 -9.99 -10.50
C PHE A 662 1.87 -9.41 -11.47
N PRO A 663 2.21 -8.35 -12.21
CA PRO A 663 1.28 -7.76 -13.17
C PRO A 663 1.11 -8.69 -14.36
N LEU A 664 -0.13 -8.85 -14.85
CA LEU A 664 -0.42 -9.50 -16.13
C LEU A 664 -0.77 -8.46 -17.19
N LEU A 665 -1.77 -7.62 -16.90
CA LEU A 665 -2.23 -6.54 -17.76
C LEU A 665 -2.49 -5.28 -16.93
N GLN A 666 -1.44 -4.47 -16.75
CA GLN A 666 -1.47 -3.29 -15.87
C GLN A 666 -2.58 -2.30 -16.25
N ARG A 667 -2.81 -2.07 -17.55
CA ARG A 667 -3.86 -1.17 -18.07
C ARG A 667 -5.29 -1.54 -17.62
N PHE A 668 -5.51 -2.80 -17.25
CA PHE A 668 -6.82 -3.31 -16.81
C PHE A 668 -6.85 -3.68 -15.33
N GLY A 669 -5.78 -3.40 -14.57
CA GLY A 669 -5.69 -3.78 -13.16
C GLY A 669 -5.70 -5.30 -12.93
N LEU A 670 -5.27 -6.09 -13.91
CA LEU A 670 -5.19 -7.55 -13.83
C LEU A 670 -3.79 -8.00 -13.42
N GLY A 671 -3.71 -8.79 -12.36
CA GLY A 671 -2.49 -9.40 -11.85
C GLY A 671 -2.64 -10.91 -11.63
N GLY A 672 -1.50 -11.59 -11.59
CA GLY A 672 -1.38 -12.98 -11.19
C GLY A 672 -0.78 -13.11 -9.79
N ALA A 673 -1.03 -14.25 -9.17
CA ALA A 673 -0.41 -14.65 -7.92
C ALA A 673 0.07 -16.11 -8.03
N ALA A 674 1.22 -16.42 -7.42
CA ALA A 674 1.66 -17.77 -7.14
C ALA A 674 1.89 -17.88 -5.64
N PHE A 675 1.49 -18.99 -5.01
CA PHE A 675 1.57 -19.12 -3.56
C PHE A 675 2.04 -20.50 -3.09
N LEU A 676 2.62 -20.50 -1.90
CA LEU A 676 2.95 -21.67 -1.10
C LEU A 676 2.53 -21.38 0.34
N ASP A 677 1.55 -22.13 0.82
CA ASP A 677 1.06 -22.05 2.18
C ASP A 677 1.42 -23.35 2.91
N VAL A 678 1.91 -23.23 4.14
CA VAL A 678 2.35 -24.35 4.97
C VAL A 678 1.81 -24.16 6.37
N GLY A 679 1.13 -25.15 6.95
CA GLY A 679 0.61 -25.02 8.29
C GLY A 679 -0.03 -26.27 8.83
N ASN A 680 -0.34 -26.26 10.13
CA ASN A 680 -1.21 -27.25 10.73
C ASN A 680 -1.91 -26.75 12.00
N VAL A 681 -2.94 -27.49 12.42
CA VAL A 681 -3.62 -27.36 13.71
C VAL A 681 -3.25 -28.57 14.57
N PHE A 682 -2.96 -28.32 15.84
CA PHE A 682 -2.49 -29.31 16.80
C PHE A 682 -3.45 -29.39 18.00
N GLU A 683 -3.69 -30.59 18.51
CA GLU A 683 -4.59 -30.82 19.64
C GLU A 683 -4.20 -29.98 20.87
N LEU A 684 -2.91 -30.03 21.24
CA LEU A 684 -2.34 -29.26 22.34
C LEU A 684 -1.30 -28.25 21.83
N ALA A 685 -1.19 -27.11 22.53
CA ALA A 685 -0.15 -26.12 22.25
C ALA A 685 1.28 -26.66 22.39
N SER A 686 1.49 -27.66 23.26
CA SER A 686 2.78 -28.34 23.44
C SER A 686 3.14 -29.30 22.29
N ASN A 687 2.18 -29.66 21.44
CA ASN A 687 2.37 -30.63 20.35
C ASN A 687 2.81 -29.95 19.05
N VAL A 688 3.00 -28.63 19.05
CA VAL A 688 3.40 -27.89 17.84
C VAL A 688 4.76 -28.40 17.35
N ASN A 689 4.76 -28.98 16.15
CA ASN A 689 5.92 -29.60 15.53
C ASN A 689 5.99 -29.22 14.04
N PHE A 690 7.17 -28.80 13.58
CA PHE A 690 7.40 -28.43 12.19
C PHE A 690 7.34 -29.63 11.24
N GLY A 691 7.60 -30.85 11.72
CA GLY A 691 7.54 -32.08 10.92
C GLY A 691 6.14 -32.50 10.50
N ASP A 692 5.12 -32.08 11.26
CA ASP A 692 3.72 -32.43 11.01
C ASP A 692 2.99 -31.37 10.16
N LEU A 693 3.71 -30.37 9.64
CA LEU A 693 3.13 -29.32 8.83
C LEU A 693 2.68 -29.85 7.46
N ARG A 694 1.52 -29.39 7.02
CA ARG A 694 0.96 -29.72 5.72
C ARG A 694 1.09 -28.52 4.80
N ALA A 695 1.28 -28.77 3.51
CA ALA A 695 1.54 -27.73 2.54
C ALA A 695 0.55 -27.77 1.38
N GLY A 696 0.15 -26.59 0.91
CA GLY A 696 -0.57 -26.39 -0.33
C GLY A 696 0.10 -25.30 -1.17
N ALA A 697 0.14 -25.50 -2.48
CA ALA A 697 0.74 -24.55 -3.42
C ALA A 697 -0.22 -24.31 -4.59
N GLY A 698 -0.14 -23.15 -5.23
CA GLY A 698 -1.04 -22.87 -6.33
C GLY A 698 -0.88 -21.51 -6.96
N PHE A 699 -1.87 -21.16 -7.77
CA PHE A 699 -1.90 -19.93 -8.56
C PHE A 699 -3.23 -19.22 -8.41
N GLY A 700 -3.23 -17.92 -8.63
CA GLY A 700 -4.42 -17.11 -8.57
C GLY A 700 -4.41 -15.94 -9.54
N LEU A 701 -5.61 -15.43 -9.80
CA LEU A 701 -5.85 -14.19 -10.52
C LEU A 701 -6.37 -13.14 -9.54
N ARG A 702 -5.94 -11.90 -9.75
CA ARG A 702 -6.35 -10.71 -8.99
C ARG A 702 -6.80 -9.67 -9.99
N TRP A 703 -8.02 -9.17 -9.85
CA TRP A 703 -8.53 -8.13 -10.73
C TRP A 703 -9.16 -7.01 -9.91
N LYS A 704 -8.64 -5.80 -10.11
CA LYS A 704 -9.24 -4.56 -9.60
C LYS A 704 -10.36 -4.13 -10.54
N SER A 705 -11.56 -4.67 -10.35
CA SER A 705 -12.72 -4.29 -11.15
C SER A 705 -13.36 -2.99 -10.63
N PRO A 706 -14.16 -2.28 -11.44
CA PRO A 706 -14.92 -1.10 -10.98
C PRO A 706 -15.90 -1.39 -9.83
N VAL A 707 -16.30 -2.65 -9.65
CA VAL A 707 -17.27 -3.08 -8.61
C VAL A 707 -16.61 -3.71 -7.39
N GLY A 708 -15.27 -3.68 -7.31
CA GLY A 708 -14.48 -4.21 -6.21
C GLY A 708 -13.43 -5.24 -6.64
N PRO A 709 -12.59 -5.69 -5.71
CA PRO A 709 -11.57 -6.70 -6.00
C PRO A 709 -12.20 -8.06 -6.30
N LEU A 710 -11.67 -8.73 -7.31
CA LEU A 710 -11.97 -10.11 -7.65
C LEU A 710 -10.71 -10.95 -7.46
N ARG A 711 -10.85 -12.06 -6.76
CA ARG A 711 -9.78 -13.02 -6.49
C ARG A 711 -10.26 -14.41 -6.84
N VAL A 712 -9.49 -15.11 -7.66
CA VAL A 712 -9.67 -16.54 -7.94
C VAL A 712 -8.36 -17.23 -7.58
N ASP A 713 -8.43 -18.29 -6.80
CA ASP A 713 -7.28 -19.11 -6.44
C ASP A 713 -7.57 -20.58 -6.72
N LEU A 714 -6.56 -21.30 -7.18
CA LEU A 714 -6.58 -22.74 -7.30
C LEU A 714 -5.35 -23.27 -6.54
N GLY A 715 -5.60 -23.99 -5.45
CA GLY A 715 -4.55 -24.58 -4.62
C GLY A 715 -4.53 -26.10 -4.73
N TRP A 716 -3.34 -26.70 -4.68
CA TRP A 716 -3.10 -28.14 -4.65
C TRP A 716 -2.44 -28.55 -3.35
N LYS A 717 -2.92 -29.63 -2.74
CA LYS A 717 -2.29 -30.24 -1.57
C LYS A 717 -1.00 -30.94 -2.01
N LEU A 718 0.13 -30.60 -1.41
CA LEU A 718 1.41 -31.27 -1.74
C LEU A 718 1.46 -32.71 -1.21
N LYS A 719 0.73 -33.00 -0.13
CA LYS A 719 0.58 -34.34 0.43
C LYS A 719 -0.87 -34.57 0.88
N THR A 720 -1.54 -35.50 0.20
CA THR A 720 -2.89 -35.98 0.55
C THR A 720 -2.81 -37.06 1.63
N MET A 721 -3.80 -37.10 2.52
CA MET A 721 -4.01 -38.21 3.45
C MET A 721 -5.08 -39.19 2.96
N ARG A 722 -4.97 -40.43 3.41
CA ARG A 722 -6.05 -41.43 3.33
C ARG A 722 -6.65 -41.55 4.73
N PHE A 723 -7.96 -41.42 4.82
CA PHE A 723 -8.66 -41.48 6.11
C PHE A 723 -8.82 -42.93 6.57
N PRO A 724 -9.09 -43.17 7.88
CA PRO A 724 -9.36 -44.51 8.41
C PRO A 724 -10.50 -45.24 7.69
N ASN A 725 -11.46 -44.50 7.13
CA ASN A 725 -12.56 -45.02 6.32
C ASN A 725 -12.16 -45.43 4.88
N GLY A 726 -10.90 -45.26 4.49
CA GLY A 726 -10.36 -45.60 3.17
C GLY A 726 -10.45 -44.50 2.10
N GLU A 727 -11.19 -43.41 2.35
CA GLU A 727 -11.34 -42.29 1.41
C GLU A 727 -10.03 -41.50 1.28
N LEU A 728 -9.72 -41.05 0.05
CA LEU A 728 -8.56 -40.22 -0.24
C LEU A 728 -8.97 -38.75 -0.26
N GLU A 729 -8.19 -37.88 0.37
CA GLU A 729 -8.40 -36.44 0.28
C GLU A 729 -8.37 -35.93 -1.17
N PRO A 730 -9.28 -35.02 -1.56
CA PRO A 730 -9.22 -34.34 -2.86
C PRO A 730 -7.89 -33.60 -3.04
N ARG A 731 -7.34 -33.61 -4.27
CA ARG A 731 -6.00 -33.06 -4.55
C ARG A 731 -5.96 -31.53 -4.66
N PHE A 732 -7.06 -30.89 -5.05
CA PHE A 732 -7.11 -29.46 -5.31
C PHE A 732 -8.33 -28.82 -4.66
N ALA A 733 -8.24 -27.52 -4.39
CA ALA A 733 -9.32 -26.71 -3.86
C ALA A 733 -9.39 -25.38 -4.63
N PRO A 734 -10.50 -25.11 -5.33
CA PRO A 734 -10.76 -23.81 -5.93
C PRO A 734 -11.37 -22.85 -4.89
N TYR A 735 -11.02 -21.57 -5.02
CA TYR A 735 -11.62 -20.49 -4.26
C TYR A 735 -11.87 -19.30 -5.17
N PHE A 736 -12.97 -18.59 -4.95
CA PHE A 736 -13.15 -17.28 -5.53
C PHE A 736 -13.85 -16.33 -4.57
N THR A 737 -13.55 -15.05 -4.72
CA THR A 737 -14.24 -13.96 -4.02
C THR A 737 -14.46 -12.81 -4.98
N ILE A 738 -15.63 -12.19 -4.89
CA ILE A 738 -16.02 -11.00 -5.64
C ILE A 738 -16.50 -9.95 -4.63
N GLY A 739 -15.97 -8.73 -4.75
CA GLY A 739 -16.32 -7.61 -3.89
C GLY A 739 -15.49 -7.57 -2.61
N GLN A 740 -15.87 -6.69 -1.68
CA GLN A 740 -15.21 -6.62 -0.37
C GLN A 740 -15.58 -7.86 0.45
N ALA A 741 -14.63 -8.77 0.47
CA ALA A 741 -14.76 -10.14 0.90
C ALA A 741 -14.11 -10.46 2.25
N PHE A 742 -13.40 -9.48 2.80
CA PHE A 742 -12.33 -9.66 3.76
C PHE A 742 -12.50 -8.73 4.95
#